data_AF-A0A3A9ZUY2-F1
#
_entry.id   AF-A0A3A9ZUY2-F1
#
_cell.length_a   1.000
_cell.length_b   1.000
_cell.length_c   1.000
_cell.angle_alpha   90.00
_cell.angle_beta   90.00
_cell.angle_gamma   90.00
#
_symmetry.space_group_name_H-M   'P 1'
#
loop_
_entity.id
_entity.type
_entity.pdbx_description
1 polymer ?
#
loop_
_entity_poly.entity_id
_entity_poly.type
_entity_poly.pdbx_seq_one_letter_code
_entity_poly.pdbx_strand_id
1 'polypeptide(L)'
;MFGTKATRPTRTALAVLVPGVMVALAGVAAPAYAADPGEDAKARTTPAYQLAKGDTCGLRPSAGKSLKDETLSCLGVEAALDRAPAVGESATLRVTVRAQGKIGPSEISVTLPAELEWVKAPAELGVQEQRSVQPERAGAVSVARTTRALRAGDSATFSGVVRAVAAGQAQIQARATASYGRDVQAGQDDVFLTIGEKTGLSRLGHATPAGDNATTAVPTATRAPRPTGQKPASVGAQSVAGEARAEATAKGLTVISPQAACDTRVAGNWSFQDQNGAWHNQMNMQVQVWDDDTFGDSLLASGVTDGAGNYNICFDSQVEGWPDSGTADIYVRFITSNSLWRVQRGGNPLTFTTGTTNDVATGSTLNLGSLTAADGALQRGLHAFDSANDAWLWIPKPTNLCWDQDDTSCRQVVINWAPDSTDGTYYDLGGNQVHLAADDPNAPVTVVHEIGHAVMDDLYNDSFPSAPNCNPHSITGATSAGCAWTEGWAEWFPATVYNDPFYRWPSGASLNLENASWGNGWGEGDTTEGRVAAALIDITDYANEATWDRYGEGPWNIWTTSMRHNSVNFAAFWSQRGSDGFNVADSGALASVYQNTIDYGFRDPLGNYAPLSRPVPTPPHNFGYATSSPYWSVVALKPNSGDLDLQLYDDRGQGVYLSGSAQGGTAIDFVAVDSNRRALGDYYPRVFNWSGGGGYRVELAQGSAVLNAGSSTITMGTNNVVTVRDAYLTAGVPVTISVAATNVGQDAELFVLDSDPANAATWIRPRSGAVAVATAGGAGATETVTFTPARTAWYGVVVTNKAGSGNYTLTRS
;
A
#
# COMPACT_ATOMS: atom_id res chain seq x y z
N MET A 1 49.25 -31.23 40.65
CA MET A 1 49.61 -31.19 39.22
C MET A 1 49.15 -32.49 38.59
N PHE A 2 48.48 -32.41 37.44
CA PHE A 2 47.83 -33.51 36.71
C PHE A 2 46.61 -34.18 37.38
N GLY A 3 45.50 -34.24 36.64
CA GLY A 3 44.81 -35.51 36.38
C GLY A 3 43.53 -35.85 37.15
N THR A 4 42.46 -36.01 36.36
CA THR A 4 41.41 -37.08 36.44
C THR A 4 40.37 -37.01 37.57
N LYS A 5 39.11 -36.68 37.22
CA LYS A 5 38.00 -37.56 36.78
C LYS A 5 37.37 -38.39 37.91
N ALA A 6 36.08 -38.14 38.16
CA ALA A 6 35.12 -39.14 38.61
C ALA A 6 33.80 -38.98 37.85
N THR A 7 33.21 -40.12 37.53
CA THR A 7 32.21 -40.44 36.51
C THR A 7 30.85 -40.77 37.12
N ARG A 8 29.78 -40.66 36.31
CA ARG A 8 28.72 -41.67 36.03
C ARG A 8 27.39 -40.99 35.60
N PRO A 9 26.42 -41.70 34.98
CA PRO A 9 26.55 -42.70 33.93
C PRO A 9 25.56 -42.48 32.77
N THR A 10 25.83 -43.16 31.66
CA THR A 10 25.00 -43.30 30.46
C THR A 10 23.74 -44.14 30.70
N ARG A 11 22.61 -43.71 30.11
CA ARG A 11 21.54 -44.61 29.66
C ARG A 11 21.23 -44.31 28.19
N THR A 12 21.42 -45.36 27.39
CA THR A 12 21.05 -45.49 25.99
C THR A 12 19.53 -45.47 25.84
N ALA A 13 18.98 -44.73 24.88
CA ALA A 13 17.62 -44.93 24.39
C ALA A 13 17.65 -44.97 22.86
N LEU A 14 17.20 -46.10 22.35
CA LEU A 14 16.97 -46.46 20.95
C LEU A 14 16.09 -45.42 20.25
N ALA A 15 16.50 -45.05 19.03
CA ALA A 15 15.64 -44.37 18.07
C ALA A 15 14.63 -45.37 17.48
N VAL A 16 13.34 -45.06 17.62
CA VAL A 16 12.25 -45.65 16.83
C VAL A 16 11.60 -44.48 16.09
N LEU A 17 11.85 -44.41 14.78
CA LEU A 17 11.20 -43.47 13.86
C LEU A 17 9.80 -43.99 13.54
N VAL A 18 8.77 -43.29 14.01
CA VAL A 18 7.38 -43.39 13.55
C VAL A 18 7.09 -42.10 12.77
N PRO A 19 6.48 -42.16 11.57
CA PRO A 19 6.17 -40.97 10.79
C PRO A 19 5.01 -40.20 11.45
N GLY A 20 5.36 -39.12 12.15
CA GLY A 20 4.42 -38.18 12.75
C GLY A 20 4.09 -37.05 11.78
N VAL A 21 2.80 -36.96 11.49
CA VAL A 21 2.08 -35.86 10.82
C VAL A 21 2.66 -34.49 11.19
N MET A 22 3.15 -33.75 10.20
CA MET A 22 3.35 -32.30 10.34
C MET A 22 1.98 -31.65 10.55
N VAL A 23 1.70 -31.27 11.79
CA VAL A 23 0.67 -30.27 12.07
C VAL A 23 1.24 -28.96 11.55
N ALA A 24 0.72 -28.51 10.41
CA ALA A 24 0.91 -27.16 9.94
C ALA A 24 0.45 -26.21 11.05
N LEU A 25 1.38 -25.43 11.60
CA LEU A 25 1.05 -24.27 12.41
C LEU A 25 0.25 -23.34 11.51
N ALA A 26 -1.05 -23.26 11.79
CA ALA A 26 -1.99 -22.39 11.12
C ALA A 26 -1.51 -20.94 11.21
N GLY A 27 -1.71 -20.23 10.11
CA GLY A 27 -1.27 -18.86 9.89
C GLY A 27 -1.66 -17.91 11.01
N VAL A 28 -0.75 -16.98 11.27
CA VAL A 28 -0.98 -15.79 12.09
C VAL A 28 -2.10 -15.00 11.40
N ALA A 29 -3.24 -14.86 12.07
CA ALA A 29 -4.33 -14.03 11.57
C ALA A 29 -3.86 -12.56 11.54
N ALA A 30 -3.86 -11.95 10.36
CA ALA A 30 -3.71 -10.51 10.19
C ALA A 30 -4.85 -9.78 10.94
N PRO A 31 -4.62 -8.55 11.45
CA PRO A 31 -5.68 -7.78 12.10
C PRO A 31 -6.85 -7.56 11.12
N ALA A 32 -8.04 -7.92 11.58
CA ALA A 32 -9.28 -7.87 10.80
C ALA A 32 -9.84 -6.44 10.75
N TYR A 33 -9.26 -5.58 9.91
CA TYR A 33 -9.92 -4.36 9.45
C TYR A 33 -10.48 -4.65 8.06
N ALA A 34 -11.82 -4.78 7.99
CA ALA A 34 -12.56 -5.54 6.98
C ALA A 34 -12.17 -7.03 6.92
N ALA A 35 -13.15 -7.93 6.90
CA ALA A 35 -12.88 -9.32 6.56
C ALA A 35 -12.16 -9.35 5.22
N ASP A 36 -10.95 -9.94 5.18
CA ASP A 36 -10.26 -10.23 3.93
C ASP A 36 -11.30 -10.87 3.01
N PRO A 37 -11.64 -10.27 1.85
CA PRO A 37 -12.41 -11.01 0.86
C PRO A 37 -11.51 -12.20 0.56
N GLY A 38 -11.89 -13.39 1.09
CA GLY A 38 -10.99 -14.53 1.18
C GLY A 38 -10.37 -14.85 -0.17
N GLU A 39 -9.34 -15.69 -0.22
CA GLU A 39 -8.66 -15.99 -1.48
C GLU A 39 -9.61 -16.32 -2.64
N ASP A 40 -10.80 -16.88 -2.38
CA ASP A 40 -11.86 -17.12 -3.36
C ASP A 40 -12.48 -15.85 -4.00
N ALA A 41 -12.54 -14.73 -3.28
CA ALA A 41 -12.95 -13.42 -3.79
C ALA A 41 -11.80 -12.71 -4.54
N LYS A 42 -10.55 -12.90 -4.07
CA LYS A 42 -9.31 -12.51 -4.80
C LYS A 42 -9.11 -13.33 -6.08
N ALA A 43 -9.66 -14.55 -6.13
CA ALA A 43 -9.48 -15.53 -7.21
C ALA A 43 -10.70 -15.69 -8.12
N ARG A 44 -11.71 -14.80 -8.08
CA ARG A 44 -12.80 -14.83 -9.07
C ARG A 44 -12.26 -14.48 -10.46
N THR A 45 -11.83 -15.53 -11.16
CA THR A 45 -11.43 -15.62 -12.57
C THR A 45 -12.62 -15.45 -13.51
N THR A 46 -13.39 -14.37 -13.31
CA THR A 46 -14.20 -13.81 -14.40
C THR A 46 -13.32 -12.71 -15.00
N PRO A 47 -13.09 -12.64 -16.33
CA PRO A 47 -12.17 -11.67 -16.91
C PRO A 47 -12.69 -10.28 -16.60
N ALA A 48 -12.11 -9.70 -15.57
CA ALA A 48 -12.44 -8.37 -15.16
C ALA A 48 -11.81 -7.43 -16.19
N TYR A 49 -12.68 -6.62 -16.77
CA TYR A 49 -12.33 -5.78 -17.89
C TYR A 49 -11.44 -4.63 -17.38
N GLN A 50 -10.26 -4.47 -17.97
CA GLN A 50 -9.38 -3.32 -17.76
C GLN A 50 -9.85 -2.15 -18.63
N LEU A 51 -9.75 -0.90 -18.15
CA LEU A 51 -9.92 0.30 -18.98
C LEU A 51 -9.03 0.17 -20.22
N ALA A 52 -9.55 0.57 -21.38
CA ALA A 52 -8.66 0.73 -22.52
C ALA A 52 -7.63 1.81 -22.18
N LYS A 53 -6.41 1.70 -22.70
CA LYS A 53 -5.34 2.68 -22.46
C LYS A 53 -5.87 4.10 -22.73
N GLY A 54 -5.94 4.92 -21.68
CA GLY A 54 -6.41 6.31 -21.74
C GLY A 54 -7.88 6.55 -21.36
N ASP A 55 -8.69 5.51 -21.12
CA ASP A 55 -10.00 5.69 -20.50
C ASP A 55 -9.81 6.01 -19.01
N THR A 56 -10.56 6.98 -18.47
CA THR A 56 -10.57 7.31 -17.04
C THR A 56 -11.99 7.20 -16.47
N CYS A 57 -12.05 6.83 -15.20
CA CYS A 57 -13.27 6.92 -14.42
C CYS A 57 -13.37 8.30 -13.80
N GLY A 58 -14.53 8.94 -13.94
CA GLY A 58 -14.75 10.35 -13.62
C GLY A 58 -16.03 10.59 -12.82
N LEU A 59 -16.66 9.54 -12.31
CA LEU A 59 -17.80 9.69 -11.42
C LEU A 59 -17.30 9.88 -9.99
N ARG A 60 -18.07 10.61 -9.20
CA ARG A 60 -17.92 10.58 -7.75
C ARG A 60 -18.63 9.36 -7.18
N PRO A 61 -18.02 8.64 -6.22
CA PRO A 61 -18.64 7.50 -5.55
C PRO A 61 -20.02 7.87 -4.97
N SER A 62 -20.11 9.01 -4.27
CA SER A 62 -21.37 9.64 -3.84
C SER A 62 -21.70 10.82 -4.75
N ALA A 63 -22.64 10.62 -5.66
CA ALA A 63 -23.08 11.68 -6.57
C ALA A 63 -24.03 12.70 -5.88
N GLY A 64 -24.56 12.36 -4.70
CA GLY A 64 -25.59 13.16 -4.01
C GLY A 64 -25.09 14.12 -2.93
N LYS A 65 -23.81 14.05 -2.50
CA LYS A 65 -23.41 14.67 -1.21
C LYS A 65 -22.32 15.73 -1.26
N SER A 66 -21.17 15.45 -1.85
CA SER A 66 -20.07 16.41 -1.82
C SER A 66 -19.46 16.63 -3.19
N LEU A 67 -19.17 17.90 -3.47
CA LEU A 67 -18.28 18.26 -4.57
C LEU A 67 -16.80 18.28 -4.16
N LYS A 68 -16.47 17.86 -2.94
CA LYS A 68 -15.13 17.90 -2.38
C LYS A 68 -14.47 16.54 -2.24
N ASP A 69 -15.22 15.43 -2.34
CA ASP A 69 -14.63 14.09 -2.42
C ASP A 69 -13.57 14.04 -3.53
N GLU A 70 -12.35 13.67 -3.15
CA GLU A 70 -11.18 13.75 -4.03
C GLU A 70 -11.04 12.50 -4.90
N THR A 71 -11.49 11.32 -4.44
CA THR A 71 -11.34 10.08 -5.20
C THR A 71 -12.45 9.87 -6.24
N LEU A 72 -12.05 9.59 -7.49
CA LEU A 72 -12.93 9.19 -8.58
C LEU A 72 -13.21 7.67 -8.59
N SER A 73 -14.38 7.31 -9.13
CA SER A 73 -14.83 5.93 -9.31
C SER A 73 -15.50 5.74 -10.67
N CYS A 74 -15.52 4.48 -11.12
CA CYS A 74 -16.29 4.04 -12.29
C CYS A 74 -17.79 3.88 -11.97
N LEU A 75 -18.16 3.94 -10.69
CA LEU A 75 -19.53 3.84 -10.19
C LEU A 75 -19.88 5.08 -9.36
N GLY A 76 -21.02 5.69 -9.66
CA GLY A 76 -21.60 6.75 -8.84
C GLY A 76 -22.97 6.33 -8.32
N VAL A 77 -23.22 6.53 -7.03
CA VAL A 77 -24.52 6.25 -6.40
C VAL A 77 -25.10 7.56 -5.88
N GLU A 78 -26.41 7.71 -6.02
CA GLU A 78 -27.20 8.83 -5.50
C GLU A 78 -28.42 8.25 -4.80
N ALA A 79 -28.64 8.59 -3.53
CA ALA A 79 -29.78 8.14 -2.74
C ALA A 79 -30.52 9.34 -2.14
N ALA A 80 -31.85 9.34 -2.26
CA ALA A 80 -32.67 10.43 -1.72
C ALA A 80 -34.04 9.94 -1.26
N LEU A 81 -34.50 10.50 -0.15
CA LEU A 81 -35.90 10.44 0.28
C LEU A 81 -36.66 11.67 -0.22
N ASP A 82 -37.91 11.50 -0.63
CA ASP A 82 -38.79 12.62 -0.98
C ASP A 82 -39.15 13.50 0.22
N ARG A 83 -39.15 12.95 1.43
CA ARG A 83 -39.34 13.63 2.72
C ARG A 83 -38.82 12.78 3.88
N ALA A 84 -38.60 13.38 5.04
CA ALA A 84 -38.35 12.66 6.28
C ALA A 84 -39.69 12.17 6.89
N PRO A 85 -39.95 10.85 6.99
CA PRO A 85 -41.18 10.35 7.60
C PRO A 85 -41.14 10.45 9.13
N ALA A 86 -42.29 10.68 9.77
CA ALA A 86 -42.47 10.45 11.20
C ALA A 86 -42.91 9.01 11.47
N VAL A 87 -42.85 8.56 12.73
CA VAL A 87 -43.31 7.21 13.11
C VAL A 87 -44.72 6.95 12.57
N GLY A 88 -44.88 5.85 11.84
CA GLY A 88 -46.11 5.45 11.14
C GLY A 88 -46.28 5.99 9.72
N GLU A 89 -45.52 7.03 9.34
CA GLU A 89 -45.57 7.60 7.99
C GLU A 89 -44.64 6.90 7.00
N SER A 90 -44.94 7.04 5.71
CA SER A 90 -44.12 6.49 4.63
C SER A 90 -43.49 7.57 3.75
N ALA A 91 -42.30 7.29 3.23
CA ALA A 91 -41.56 8.12 2.30
C ALA A 91 -41.08 7.29 1.09
N THR A 92 -40.88 7.94 -0.04
CA THR A 92 -40.35 7.31 -1.25
C THR A 92 -38.84 7.43 -1.24
N LEU A 93 -38.15 6.29 -1.27
CA LEU A 93 -36.70 6.22 -1.48
C LEU A 93 -36.41 6.04 -2.97
N ARG A 94 -35.50 6.86 -3.48
CA ARG A 94 -34.95 6.74 -4.83
C ARG A 94 -33.44 6.53 -4.74
N VAL A 95 -32.95 5.50 -5.43
CA VAL A 95 -31.52 5.22 -5.57
C VAL A 95 -31.18 5.18 -7.05
N THR A 96 -30.22 5.98 -7.49
CA THR A 96 -29.70 5.99 -8.86
C THR A 96 -28.26 5.53 -8.85
N VAL A 97 -27.95 4.52 -9.66
CA VAL A 97 -26.60 4.03 -9.89
C VAL A 97 -26.19 4.40 -11.32
N ARG A 98 -25.04 5.06 -11.45
CA ARG A 98 -24.44 5.46 -12.72
C ARG A 98 -23.14 4.70 -12.92
N ALA A 99 -22.87 4.30 -14.16
CA ALA A 99 -21.63 3.61 -14.51
C ALA A 99 -20.86 4.39 -15.58
N GLN A 100 -19.57 4.53 -15.38
CA GLN A 100 -18.62 5.05 -16.34
C GLN A 100 -17.56 3.98 -16.61
N GLY A 101 -17.16 3.83 -17.87
CA GLY A 101 -16.34 2.70 -18.27
C GLY A 101 -17.11 1.37 -18.26
N LYS A 102 -16.45 0.31 -18.70
CA LYS A 102 -17.07 -1.00 -18.81
C LYS A 102 -16.73 -1.82 -17.57
N ILE A 103 -17.67 -1.84 -16.64
CA ILE A 103 -17.57 -2.53 -15.35
C ILE A 103 -18.27 -3.89 -15.41
N GLY A 104 -17.85 -4.82 -14.53
CA GLY A 104 -18.50 -6.13 -14.41
C GLY A 104 -19.97 -6.04 -13.94
N PRO A 105 -20.67 -7.18 -13.77
CA PRO A 105 -21.96 -7.19 -13.09
C PRO A 105 -21.83 -6.48 -11.74
N SER A 106 -22.63 -5.44 -11.55
CA SER A 106 -22.59 -4.63 -10.34
C SER A 106 -23.56 -5.22 -9.31
N GLU A 107 -23.06 -5.49 -8.11
CA GLU A 107 -23.91 -5.76 -6.96
C GLU A 107 -24.42 -4.42 -6.43
N ILE A 108 -25.74 -4.27 -6.34
CA ILE A 108 -26.40 -3.06 -5.89
C ILE A 108 -27.21 -3.40 -4.67
N SER A 109 -27.00 -2.68 -3.57
CA SER A 109 -27.70 -2.92 -2.31
C SER A 109 -28.21 -1.63 -1.68
N VAL A 110 -29.33 -1.77 -0.97
CA VAL A 110 -29.93 -0.73 -0.14
C VAL A 110 -30.23 -1.34 1.22
N THR A 111 -29.62 -0.78 2.27
CA THR A 111 -29.78 -1.25 3.65
C THR A 111 -30.60 -0.24 4.43
N LEU A 112 -31.70 -0.72 5.02
CA LEU A 112 -32.50 0.03 5.98
C LEU A 112 -32.12 -0.36 7.42
N PRO A 113 -32.02 0.61 8.34
CA PRO A 113 -31.83 0.36 9.76
C PRO A 113 -33.15 -0.07 10.42
N ALA A 114 -33.11 -0.48 11.69
CA ALA A 114 -34.26 -1.04 12.41
C ALA A 114 -35.44 -0.06 12.58
N GLU A 115 -35.18 1.24 12.50
CA GLU A 115 -36.16 2.32 12.58
C GLU A 115 -37.02 2.44 11.32
N LEU A 116 -36.64 1.76 10.23
CA LEU A 116 -37.30 1.81 8.92
C LEU A 116 -37.62 0.41 8.41
N GLU A 117 -38.77 0.27 7.77
CA GLU A 117 -39.16 -0.97 7.10
C GLU A 117 -39.63 -0.73 5.66
N TRP A 118 -39.52 -1.75 4.82
CA TRP A 118 -40.05 -1.71 3.46
C TRP A 118 -41.57 -1.87 3.46
N VAL A 119 -42.30 -0.85 3.04
CA VAL A 119 -43.71 -0.98 2.61
C VAL A 119 -43.76 -1.60 1.22
N LYS A 120 -42.84 -1.14 0.37
CA LYS A 120 -42.63 -1.66 -0.98
C LYS A 120 -41.15 -1.58 -1.30
N ALA A 121 -40.48 -2.72 -1.34
CA ALA A 121 -39.09 -2.77 -1.78
C ALA A 121 -38.96 -2.30 -3.24
N PRO A 122 -37.79 -1.78 -3.65
CA PRO A 122 -37.57 -1.43 -5.03
C PRO A 122 -37.76 -2.64 -5.94
N ALA A 123 -38.40 -2.43 -7.09
CA ALA A 123 -38.56 -3.48 -8.09
C ALA A 123 -37.17 -4.05 -8.46
N GLU A 124 -37.09 -5.36 -8.71
CA GLU A 124 -35.85 -6.10 -9.05
C GLU A 124 -34.89 -6.37 -7.87
N LEU A 125 -35.12 -5.79 -6.68
CA LEU A 125 -34.30 -6.07 -5.50
C LEU A 125 -34.97 -7.13 -4.61
N GLY A 126 -34.23 -8.19 -4.31
CA GLY A 126 -34.62 -9.18 -3.31
C GLY A 126 -34.30 -8.65 -1.90
N VAL A 127 -35.29 -8.69 -1.00
CA VAL A 127 -35.13 -8.26 0.40
C VAL A 127 -34.74 -9.45 1.27
N GLN A 128 -33.76 -9.23 2.13
CA GLN A 128 -33.39 -10.17 3.19
C GLN A 128 -33.15 -9.41 4.49
N GLU A 129 -33.66 -9.97 5.60
CA GLU A 129 -33.33 -9.50 6.93
C GLU A 129 -31.96 -10.06 7.35
N GLN A 130 -31.12 -9.21 7.91
CA GLN A 130 -29.80 -9.57 8.41
C GLN A 130 -29.57 -8.89 9.75
N ARG A 131 -28.72 -9.49 10.60
CA ARG A 131 -28.21 -8.81 11.78
C ARG A 131 -26.92 -8.06 11.43
N SER A 132 -26.91 -6.75 11.63
CA SER A 132 -25.71 -5.93 11.52
C SER A 132 -24.88 -6.00 12.80
N VAL A 133 -23.56 -6.04 12.63
CA VAL A 133 -22.57 -5.93 13.71
C VAL A 133 -22.01 -4.52 13.85
N GLN A 134 -22.28 -3.63 12.88
CA GLN A 134 -21.81 -2.26 12.88
C GLN A 134 -22.51 -1.45 13.98
N PRO A 135 -21.76 -0.74 14.85
CA PRO A 135 -22.33 -0.07 16.03
C PRO A 135 -23.42 0.95 15.71
N GLU A 136 -23.26 1.73 14.64
CA GLU A 136 -24.18 2.78 14.19
C GLU A 136 -25.56 2.26 13.75
N ARG A 137 -25.67 0.96 13.52
CA ARG A 137 -26.90 0.29 13.06
C ARG A 137 -27.04 -1.12 13.64
N ALA A 138 -26.54 -1.30 14.86
CA ALA A 138 -26.50 -2.61 15.49
C ALA A 138 -27.91 -3.18 15.63
N GLY A 139 -28.08 -4.47 15.32
CA GLY A 139 -29.39 -5.12 15.37
C GLY A 139 -29.90 -5.57 14.01
N ALA A 140 -31.22 -5.66 13.86
CA ALA A 140 -31.85 -6.12 12.61
C ALA A 140 -31.82 -5.01 11.55
N VAL A 141 -31.35 -5.35 10.36
CA VAL A 141 -31.33 -4.48 9.18
C VAL A 141 -31.98 -5.19 8.00
N SER A 142 -32.68 -4.43 7.17
CA SER A 142 -33.33 -4.96 5.97
C SER A 142 -32.51 -4.60 4.73
N VAL A 143 -31.92 -5.60 4.08
CA VAL A 143 -31.04 -5.42 2.92
C VAL A 143 -31.77 -5.83 1.65
N ALA A 144 -32.09 -4.85 0.81
CA ALA A 144 -32.60 -5.06 -0.54
C ALA A 144 -31.43 -5.10 -1.52
N ARG A 145 -31.24 -6.20 -2.27
CA ARG A 145 -30.09 -6.37 -3.17
C ARG A 145 -30.47 -6.88 -4.55
N THR A 146 -29.65 -6.56 -5.55
CA THR A 146 -29.73 -7.12 -6.89
C THR A 146 -28.34 -7.16 -7.55
N THR A 147 -28.22 -7.92 -8.64
CA THR A 147 -27.03 -7.88 -9.49
C THR A 147 -27.45 -7.42 -10.88
N ARG A 148 -26.81 -6.35 -11.38
CA ARG A 148 -27.14 -5.77 -12.68
C ARG A 148 -25.88 -5.52 -13.49
N ALA A 149 -25.87 -5.98 -14.74
CA ALA A 149 -24.84 -5.57 -15.68
C ALA A 149 -25.09 -4.11 -16.08
N LEU A 150 -24.15 -3.23 -15.76
CA LEU A 150 -24.15 -1.83 -16.16
C LEU A 150 -23.07 -1.60 -17.22
N ARG A 151 -23.40 -0.85 -18.27
CA ARG A 151 -22.48 -0.44 -19.33
C ARG A 151 -22.03 1.00 -19.10
N ALA A 152 -20.95 1.38 -19.77
CA ALA A 152 -20.49 2.77 -19.79
C ALA A 152 -21.62 3.70 -20.24
N GLY A 153 -21.94 4.71 -19.41
CA GLY A 153 -23.02 5.67 -19.65
C GLY A 153 -24.40 5.21 -19.18
N ASP A 154 -24.55 3.98 -18.66
CA ASP A 154 -25.82 3.52 -18.11
C ASP A 154 -26.16 4.26 -16.82
N SER A 155 -27.46 4.46 -16.62
CA SER A 155 -28.05 4.94 -15.36
C SER A 155 -29.25 4.07 -15.01
N ALA A 156 -29.20 3.45 -13.83
CA ALA A 156 -30.25 2.58 -13.29
C ALA A 156 -30.88 3.25 -12.07
N THR A 157 -32.19 3.42 -12.06
CA THR A 157 -32.92 3.99 -10.93
C THR A 157 -33.84 2.94 -10.30
N PHE A 158 -33.74 2.82 -8.98
CA PHE A 158 -34.54 1.94 -8.14
C PHE A 158 -35.38 2.82 -7.21
N SER A 159 -36.67 2.51 -7.10
CA SER A 159 -37.58 3.26 -6.22
C SER A 159 -38.42 2.33 -5.36
N GLY A 160 -38.39 2.57 -4.05
CA GLY A 160 -39.17 1.86 -3.04
C GLY A 160 -39.89 2.83 -2.11
N VAL A 161 -40.76 2.28 -1.25
CA VAL A 161 -41.48 3.01 -0.22
C VAL A 161 -41.05 2.44 1.14
N VAL A 162 -40.54 3.32 2.00
CA VAL A 162 -40.13 3.00 3.37
C VAL A 162 -41.13 3.57 4.36
N ARG A 163 -41.31 2.92 5.51
CA ARG A 163 -42.11 3.42 6.64
C ARG A 163 -41.24 3.52 7.89
N ALA A 164 -41.37 4.62 8.62
CA ALA A 164 -40.76 4.78 9.92
C ALA A 164 -41.54 4.01 10.99
N VAL A 165 -40.85 3.18 11.75
CA VAL A 165 -41.45 2.33 12.80
C VAL A 165 -41.00 2.72 14.21
N ALA A 166 -39.87 3.42 14.34
CA ALA A 166 -39.36 3.94 15.60
C ALA A 166 -38.77 5.35 15.41
N ALA A 167 -38.84 6.16 16.46
CA ALA A 167 -38.18 7.46 16.49
C ALA A 167 -36.69 7.28 16.79
N GLY A 168 -35.85 8.15 16.24
CA GLY A 168 -34.39 8.05 16.38
C GLY A 168 -33.62 8.61 15.19
N GLN A 169 -32.30 8.54 15.27
CA GLN A 169 -31.44 8.80 14.13
C GLN A 169 -31.38 7.53 13.26
N ALA A 170 -31.36 7.70 11.94
CA ALA A 170 -31.32 6.60 10.99
C ALA A 170 -30.43 6.94 9.80
N GLN A 171 -29.72 5.93 9.30
CA GLN A 171 -28.92 5.97 8.09
C GLN A 171 -29.42 4.90 7.10
N ILE A 172 -29.93 5.33 5.95
CA ILE A 172 -30.17 4.45 4.81
C ILE A 172 -28.90 4.39 3.98
N GLN A 173 -28.37 3.20 3.73
CA GLN A 173 -27.13 3.02 3.00
C GLN A 173 -27.43 2.46 1.60
N ALA A 174 -26.95 3.12 0.54
CA ALA A 174 -27.00 2.61 -0.83
C ALA A 174 -25.58 2.35 -1.33
N ARG A 175 -25.31 1.15 -1.86
CA ARG A 175 -23.98 0.76 -2.34
C ARG A 175 -24.09 0.11 -3.72
N ALA A 176 -23.06 0.33 -4.54
CA ALA A 176 -22.85 -0.40 -5.78
C ALA A 176 -21.38 -0.83 -5.83
N THR A 177 -21.10 -2.11 -6.06
CA THR A 177 -19.74 -2.63 -6.26
C THR A 177 -19.67 -3.45 -7.53
N ALA A 178 -18.54 -3.40 -8.23
CA ALA A 178 -18.32 -4.19 -9.43
C ALA A 178 -16.84 -4.56 -9.58
N SER A 179 -16.58 -5.78 -10.04
CA SER A 179 -15.23 -6.17 -10.47
C SER A 179 -14.77 -5.32 -11.65
N TYR A 180 -13.50 -4.92 -11.63
CA TYR A 180 -12.89 -4.04 -12.62
C TYR A 180 -11.39 -4.33 -12.67
N GLY A 181 -10.90 -4.98 -13.73
CA GLY A 181 -9.56 -5.59 -13.72
C GLY A 181 -9.31 -6.48 -12.49
N ARG A 182 -8.09 -6.48 -11.93
CA ARG A 182 -7.83 -7.24 -10.68
C ARG A 182 -8.41 -6.58 -9.42
N ASP A 183 -9.19 -5.52 -9.60
CA ASP A 183 -9.60 -4.60 -8.56
C ASP A 183 -11.14 -4.54 -8.44
N VAL A 184 -11.63 -3.79 -7.45
CA VAL A 184 -13.05 -3.58 -7.20
C VAL A 184 -13.37 -2.08 -7.28
N GLN A 185 -14.33 -1.71 -8.11
CA GLN A 185 -14.88 -0.36 -8.18
C GLN A 185 -16.14 -0.28 -7.32
N ALA A 186 -16.34 0.87 -6.66
CA ALA A 186 -17.50 1.08 -5.80
C ALA A 186 -18.05 2.50 -5.91
N GLY A 187 -19.38 2.60 -5.82
CA GLY A 187 -20.10 3.84 -5.58
C GLY A 187 -20.94 3.68 -4.32
N GLN A 188 -21.14 4.78 -3.60
CA GLN A 188 -21.86 4.76 -2.34
C GLN A 188 -22.59 6.06 -2.07
N ASP A 189 -23.79 5.98 -1.51
CA ASP A 189 -24.47 7.15 -0.95
C ASP A 189 -25.31 6.77 0.27
N ASP A 190 -25.62 7.76 1.09
CA ASP A 190 -26.30 7.57 2.37
C ASP A 190 -27.46 8.57 2.53
N VAL A 191 -28.57 8.20 3.15
CA VAL A 191 -29.60 9.15 3.56
C VAL A 191 -29.65 9.18 5.06
N PHE A 192 -29.17 10.29 5.64
CA PHE A 192 -29.26 10.56 7.07
C PHE A 192 -30.59 11.24 7.38
N LEU A 193 -31.25 10.81 8.45
CA LEU A 193 -32.49 11.42 8.92
C LEU A 193 -32.68 11.25 10.42
N THR A 194 -33.42 12.18 11.00
CA THR A 194 -33.97 12.07 12.36
C THR A 194 -35.46 11.80 12.21
N ILE A 195 -35.93 10.65 12.70
CA ILE A 195 -37.33 10.26 12.72
C ILE A 195 -37.94 10.74 14.03
N GLY A 196 -38.92 11.64 13.95
CA GLY A 196 -39.68 12.10 15.10
C GLY A 196 -40.88 11.21 15.40
N GLU A 197 -41.32 11.21 16.67
CA GLU A 197 -42.52 10.48 17.11
C GLU A 197 -43.81 10.94 16.41
N LYS A 198 -43.82 12.18 15.91
CA LYS A 198 -44.98 12.84 15.29
C LYS A 198 -44.57 13.64 14.08
N THR A 199 -45.52 13.86 13.18
CA THR A 199 -45.38 14.71 12.00
C THR A 199 -44.81 16.08 12.38
N GLY A 200 -43.81 16.56 11.64
CA GLY A 200 -43.14 17.85 11.87
C GLY A 200 -41.95 17.80 12.82
N LEU A 201 -41.71 16.68 13.52
CA LEU A 201 -40.49 16.46 14.31
C LEU A 201 -39.41 15.69 13.54
N SER A 202 -39.74 15.10 12.39
CA SER A 202 -38.75 14.47 11.52
C SER A 202 -38.02 15.47 10.63
N ARG A 203 -36.74 15.20 10.36
CA ARG A 203 -35.91 15.98 9.43
C ARG A 203 -34.88 15.12 8.73
N LEU A 204 -34.39 15.57 7.58
CA LEU A 204 -33.17 15.01 6.98
C LEU A 204 -31.94 15.52 7.75
N GLY A 205 -30.88 14.72 7.78
CA GLY A 205 -29.72 14.88 8.66
C GLY A 205 -29.97 14.37 10.08
N HIS A 206 -28.89 14.19 10.84
CA HIS A 206 -29.01 13.89 12.26
C HIS A 206 -29.29 15.17 13.03
N ALA A 207 -30.00 15.03 14.15
CA ALA A 207 -30.06 16.11 15.09
C ALA A 207 -28.66 16.38 15.62
N THR A 208 -28.21 17.65 15.57
CA THR A 208 -26.97 18.05 16.23
C THR A 208 -27.05 17.63 17.69
N PRO A 209 -26.24 16.67 18.17
CA PRO A 209 -26.16 16.40 19.59
C PRO A 209 -25.65 17.67 20.26
N ALA A 210 -26.33 18.10 21.32
CA ALA A 210 -25.87 19.21 22.12
C ALA A 210 -24.63 18.77 22.90
N GLY A 211 -23.46 19.36 22.62
CA GLY A 211 -22.27 19.44 23.49
C GLY A 211 -21.74 18.16 24.15
N ASP A 212 -22.50 17.59 25.09
CA ASP A 212 -22.13 16.49 25.97
C ASP A 212 -22.93 15.22 25.65
N ASN A 213 -22.25 14.20 25.11
CA ASN A 213 -22.84 12.90 24.81
C ASN A 213 -22.81 11.98 26.04
N ALA A 214 -23.73 11.03 26.16
CA ALA A 214 -23.73 10.10 27.29
C ALA A 214 -22.71 8.96 27.10
N THR A 215 -22.28 8.37 28.22
CA THR A 215 -21.48 7.15 28.25
C THR A 215 -22.33 5.92 28.58
N THR A 216 -21.84 4.74 28.21
CA THR A 216 -22.44 3.45 28.61
C THR A 216 -21.36 2.45 29.00
N ALA A 217 -21.70 1.53 29.91
CA ALA A 217 -20.82 0.44 30.30
C ALA A 217 -20.68 -0.60 29.19
N VAL A 218 -19.48 -1.19 29.07
CA VAL A 218 -19.20 -2.25 28.11
C VAL A 218 -18.57 -3.46 28.79
N PRO A 219 -18.73 -4.67 28.22
CA PRO A 219 -18.11 -5.86 28.78
C PRO A 219 -16.58 -5.74 28.84
N THR A 220 -15.97 -6.37 29.85
CA THR A 220 -14.53 -6.67 29.90
C THR A 220 -14.18 -7.82 28.95
N ALA A 221 -14.69 -7.76 27.72
CA ALA A 221 -14.39 -8.71 26.66
C ALA A 221 -12.94 -8.56 26.17
N THR A 222 -12.44 -9.58 25.49
CA THR A 222 -11.17 -9.51 24.77
C THR A 222 -11.15 -8.28 23.86
N ARG A 223 -10.10 -7.48 24.00
CA ARG A 223 -9.85 -6.31 23.17
C ARG A 223 -9.03 -6.73 21.95
N ALA A 224 -9.41 -6.25 20.79
CA ALA A 224 -8.63 -6.44 19.58
C ALA A 224 -7.25 -5.76 19.75
N PRO A 225 -6.16 -6.42 19.31
CA PRO A 225 -4.84 -5.84 19.39
C PRO A 225 -4.67 -4.73 18.35
N ARG A 226 -3.74 -3.81 18.61
CA ARG A 226 -3.25 -2.86 17.61
C ARG A 226 -2.51 -3.56 16.47
N PRO A 227 -2.25 -2.85 15.35
CA PRO A 227 -1.43 -3.36 14.26
C PRO A 227 -0.10 -3.95 14.74
N THR A 228 0.33 -5.01 14.06
CA THR A 228 1.55 -5.74 14.41
C THR A 228 2.76 -4.81 14.39
N GLY A 229 3.62 -4.89 15.41
CA GLY A 229 4.84 -4.07 15.52
C GLY A 229 4.64 -2.73 16.22
N GLN A 230 3.40 -2.26 16.40
CA GLN A 230 3.12 -1.06 17.19
C GLN A 230 2.99 -1.39 18.67
N LYS A 231 3.82 -0.77 19.50
CA LYS A 231 3.71 -0.87 20.97
C LYS A 231 2.84 0.28 21.48
N PRO A 232 1.67 0.00 22.08
CA PRO A 232 0.82 1.06 22.63
C PRO A 232 1.58 1.92 23.64
N ALA A 233 1.54 3.23 23.45
CA ALA A 233 2.23 4.20 24.29
C ALA A 233 1.38 5.46 24.41
N SER A 234 1.31 6.01 25.62
CA SER A 234 0.55 7.23 25.87
C SER A 234 1.39 8.48 25.58
N VAL A 235 0.74 9.54 25.10
CA VAL A 235 1.31 10.89 24.99
C VAL A 235 1.56 11.54 26.36
N GLY A 236 1.08 10.92 27.44
CA GLY A 236 1.24 11.40 28.82
C GLY A 236 0.32 12.57 29.18
N ALA A 237 0.15 12.79 30.48
CA ALA A 237 -0.81 13.77 31.01
C ALA A 237 -0.44 15.22 30.62
N GLN A 238 0.84 15.53 30.40
CA GLN A 238 1.30 16.83 29.91
C GLN A 238 0.67 17.25 28.57
N SER A 239 0.12 16.29 27.83
CA SER A 239 -0.50 16.47 26.52
C SER A 239 -2.01 16.73 26.61
N VAL A 240 -2.55 17.03 27.80
CA VAL A 240 -3.92 17.54 27.97
C VAL A 240 -4.09 18.86 27.18
N ALA A 241 -5.21 19.01 26.48
CA ALA A 241 -5.48 20.17 25.61
C ALA A 241 -6.57 21.10 26.16
N GLY A 242 -6.67 22.28 25.54
CA GLY A 242 -7.81 23.19 25.64
C GLY A 242 -7.98 23.86 27.01
N GLU A 243 -9.24 24.20 27.31
CA GLU A 243 -9.65 24.94 28.52
C GLU A 243 -9.23 24.24 29.80
N ALA A 244 -9.30 22.91 29.87
CA ALA A 244 -8.85 22.17 31.06
C ALA A 244 -7.35 22.33 31.34
N ARG A 245 -6.50 22.48 30.32
CA ARG A 245 -5.09 22.81 30.54
C ARG A 245 -4.93 24.23 31.10
N ALA A 246 -5.68 25.19 30.55
CA ALA A 246 -5.66 26.57 31.01
C ALA A 246 -6.17 26.70 32.44
N GLU A 247 -7.27 26.01 32.77
CA GLU A 247 -7.88 25.97 34.08
C GLU A 247 -7.00 25.24 35.10
N ALA A 248 -6.42 24.09 34.76
CA ALA A 248 -5.45 23.41 35.61
C ALA A 248 -4.25 24.32 35.92
N THR A 249 -3.73 25.01 34.90
CA THR A 249 -2.63 25.99 35.07
C THR A 249 -3.05 27.16 35.97
N ALA A 250 -4.24 27.73 35.76
CA ALA A 250 -4.75 28.87 36.52
C ALA A 250 -5.02 28.52 37.99
N LYS A 251 -5.53 27.31 38.25
CA LYS A 251 -5.76 26.78 39.60
C LYS A 251 -4.48 26.24 40.26
N GLY A 252 -3.33 26.30 39.60
CA GLY A 252 -2.07 25.75 40.11
C GLY A 252 -2.11 24.23 40.30
N LEU A 253 -3.07 23.56 39.69
CA LEU A 253 -3.20 22.11 39.72
C LEU A 253 -2.03 21.55 38.90
N THR A 254 -1.16 20.78 39.55
CA THR A 254 -0.19 19.98 38.80
C THR A 254 -0.99 19.00 37.97
N VAL A 255 -0.84 19.00 36.64
CA VAL A 255 -1.42 17.99 35.75
C VAL A 255 -1.16 16.61 36.37
N ILE A 256 -2.18 16.00 36.96
CA ILE A 256 -1.97 15.02 38.04
C ILE A 256 -1.43 13.73 37.44
N SER A 257 -0.14 13.47 37.66
CA SER A 257 0.43 12.15 37.44
C SER A 257 -0.15 11.17 38.46
N PRO A 258 -0.12 9.85 38.20
CA PRO A 258 -0.57 8.83 39.17
C PRO A 258 0.12 8.90 40.56
N GLN A 259 1.15 9.72 40.70
CA GLN A 259 2.07 9.83 41.85
C GLN A 259 1.91 11.12 42.66
N ALA A 260 0.94 12.01 42.35
CA ALA A 260 0.68 13.20 43.17
C ALA A 260 0.19 12.82 44.58
N ALA A 261 0.43 13.69 45.57
CA ALA A 261 -0.21 13.57 46.88
C ALA A 261 -1.69 13.93 46.72
N CYS A 262 -2.56 12.95 46.91
CA CYS A 262 -3.99 13.04 46.67
C CYS A 262 -4.70 12.07 47.61
N ASP A 263 -5.94 12.36 47.96
CA ASP A 263 -6.75 11.51 48.82
C ASP A 263 -7.66 10.57 48.02
N THR A 264 -8.13 10.98 46.83
CA THR A 264 -9.22 10.29 46.12
C THR A 264 -8.89 10.06 44.66
N ARG A 265 -9.40 8.97 44.09
CA ARG A 265 -9.10 8.54 42.71
C ARG A 265 -10.36 8.22 41.91
N VAL A 266 -10.35 8.57 40.63
CA VAL A 266 -11.26 8.01 39.62
C VAL A 266 -10.46 7.10 38.69
N ALA A 267 -10.91 5.86 38.52
CA ALA A 267 -10.27 4.88 37.67
C ALA A 267 -11.28 4.18 36.74
N GLY A 268 -10.77 3.67 35.62
CA GLY A 268 -11.58 2.93 34.66
C GLY A 268 -10.83 2.70 33.35
N ASN A 269 -11.59 2.37 32.30
CA ASN A 269 -11.09 2.12 30.96
C ASN A 269 -12.04 2.74 29.93
N TRP A 270 -11.49 3.33 28.87
CA TRP A 270 -12.24 3.84 27.72
C TRP A 270 -12.00 2.95 26.50
N SER A 271 -13.09 2.54 25.84
CA SER A 271 -13.07 1.63 24.69
C SER A 271 -13.96 2.16 23.56
N PHE A 272 -13.73 1.67 22.35
CA PHE A 272 -14.63 1.86 21.21
C PHE A 272 -14.89 0.53 20.49
N GLN A 273 -15.96 0.48 19.71
CA GLN A 273 -16.30 -0.67 18.87
C GLN A 273 -16.09 -0.31 17.40
N ASP A 274 -15.38 -1.16 16.65
CA ASP A 274 -15.16 -0.96 15.23
C ASP A 274 -16.34 -1.43 14.35
N GLN A 275 -16.22 -1.25 13.03
CA GLN A 275 -17.21 -1.65 12.04
C GLN A 275 -17.46 -3.17 11.95
N ASN A 276 -16.54 -3.98 12.49
CA ASN A 276 -16.66 -5.42 12.57
C ASN A 276 -17.30 -5.89 13.89
N GLY A 277 -17.62 -4.95 14.79
CA GLY A 277 -18.16 -5.24 16.10
C GLY A 277 -17.09 -5.64 17.13
N ALA A 278 -15.80 -5.49 16.81
CA ALA A 278 -14.71 -5.79 17.74
C ALA A 278 -14.46 -4.61 18.69
N TRP A 279 -14.17 -4.90 19.95
CA TRP A 279 -13.86 -3.89 20.97
C TRP A 279 -12.37 -3.57 20.99
N HIS A 280 -12.04 -2.30 21.02
CA HIS A 280 -10.67 -1.79 21.06
C HIS A 280 -10.46 -0.90 22.28
N ASN A 281 -9.23 -0.87 22.79
CA ASN A 281 -8.85 0.07 23.85
C ASN A 281 -8.51 1.42 23.24
N GLN A 282 -9.09 2.49 23.76
CA GLN A 282 -8.85 3.84 23.26
C GLN A 282 -7.74 4.52 24.09
N MET A 283 -6.55 4.66 23.51
CA MET A 283 -5.46 5.40 24.15
C MET A 283 -5.53 6.89 23.88
N ASN A 284 -4.86 7.70 24.70
CA ASN A 284 -4.69 9.14 24.53
C ASN A 284 -5.98 9.97 24.52
N MET A 285 -7.09 9.39 24.99
CA MET A 285 -8.34 10.11 25.22
C MET A 285 -8.14 11.04 26.41
N GLN A 286 -8.46 12.33 26.27
CA GLN A 286 -8.44 13.23 27.42
C GLN A 286 -9.56 12.86 28.38
N VAL A 287 -9.23 12.87 29.68
CA VAL A 287 -10.16 12.55 30.76
C VAL A 287 -10.13 13.70 31.75
N GLN A 288 -11.31 14.20 32.12
CA GLN A 288 -11.47 15.28 33.09
C GLN A 288 -12.41 14.81 34.22
N VAL A 289 -12.02 15.08 35.46
CA VAL A 289 -12.80 14.79 36.67
C VAL A 289 -13.38 16.11 37.18
N TRP A 290 -14.70 16.17 37.33
CA TRP A 290 -15.45 17.35 37.71
C TRP A 290 -16.26 17.09 38.97
N ASP A 291 -16.48 18.14 39.74
CA ASP A 291 -17.42 18.22 40.86
C ASP A 291 -18.72 18.89 40.41
N ASP A 292 -19.86 18.24 40.66
CA ASP A 292 -21.21 18.71 40.31
C ASP A 292 -21.75 19.65 41.39
N ASP A 293 -21.40 20.92 41.29
CA ASP A 293 -21.75 21.95 42.26
C ASP A 293 -23.09 22.64 41.96
N THR A 294 -23.84 22.98 43.00
CA THR A 294 -25.09 23.79 42.86
C THR A 294 -24.84 25.17 42.21
N PHE A 295 -23.61 25.69 42.28
CA PHE A 295 -23.20 26.97 41.71
C PHE A 295 -22.01 26.85 40.74
N GLY A 296 -22.13 25.93 39.78
CA GLY A 296 -21.22 25.82 38.65
C GLY A 296 -20.06 24.88 38.93
N ASP A 297 -19.94 23.88 38.07
CA ASP A 297 -19.09 22.72 38.24
C ASP A 297 -17.60 23.08 38.32
N SER A 298 -16.87 22.36 39.15
CA SER A 298 -15.45 22.60 39.39
C SER A 298 -14.58 21.51 38.76
N LEU A 299 -13.65 21.87 37.84
CA LEU A 299 -12.63 20.92 37.38
C LEU A 299 -11.68 20.58 38.54
N LEU A 300 -11.61 19.30 38.89
CA LEU A 300 -10.78 18.76 39.97
C LEU A 300 -9.44 18.23 39.45
N ALA A 301 -9.46 17.48 38.35
CA ALA A 301 -8.26 16.90 37.74
C ALA A 301 -8.45 16.58 36.25
N SER A 302 -7.33 16.43 35.54
CA SER A 302 -7.35 15.94 34.16
C SER A 302 -6.14 15.06 33.85
N GLY A 303 -6.28 14.22 32.84
CA GLY A 303 -5.25 13.31 32.36
C GLY A 303 -5.59 12.77 30.97
N VAL A 304 -4.88 11.71 30.58
CA VAL A 304 -5.17 10.97 29.35
C VAL A 304 -5.21 9.46 29.64
N THR A 305 -5.91 8.70 28.80
CA THR A 305 -5.85 7.23 28.88
C THR A 305 -4.48 6.70 28.47
N ASP A 306 -4.06 5.61 29.12
CA ASP A 306 -2.80 4.92 28.82
C ASP A 306 -2.90 4.08 27.53
N GLY A 307 -1.81 3.39 27.16
CA GLY A 307 -1.77 2.55 25.95
C GLY A 307 -2.75 1.36 25.97
N ALA A 308 -3.30 1.00 27.14
CA ALA A 308 -4.34 0.00 27.31
C ALA A 308 -5.72 0.63 27.52
N GLY A 309 -5.88 1.93 27.28
CA GLY A 309 -7.12 2.68 27.45
C GLY A 309 -7.51 2.93 28.90
N ASN A 310 -6.66 2.59 29.86
CA ASN A 310 -6.97 2.78 31.28
C ASN A 310 -6.69 4.22 31.71
N TYR A 311 -7.44 4.68 32.69
CA TYR A 311 -7.15 5.92 33.41
C TYR A 311 -7.21 5.66 34.92
N ASN A 312 -6.39 6.39 35.66
CA ASN A 312 -6.36 6.41 37.12
C ASN A 312 -5.91 7.81 37.55
N ILE A 313 -6.89 8.68 37.74
CA ILE A 313 -6.69 10.11 37.94
C ILE A 313 -6.90 10.40 39.42
N CYS A 314 -5.91 11.05 40.01
CA CYS A 314 -5.98 11.47 41.39
C CYS A 314 -6.47 12.91 41.51
N PHE A 315 -7.16 13.23 42.59
CA PHE A 315 -7.59 14.59 42.92
C PHE A 315 -7.71 14.74 44.45
N ASP A 316 -7.87 15.98 44.89
CA ASP A 316 -8.12 16.33 46.30
C ASP A 316 -9.63 16.51 46.50
N SER A 317 -10.24 15.65 47.31
CA SER A 317 -11.68 15.65 47.58
C SER A 317 -12.14 16.75 48.55
N GLN A 318 -11.21 17.58 49.06
CA GLN A 318 -11.51 18.72 49.95
C GLN A 318 -11.61 20.06 49.19
N VAL A 319 -11.53 20.05 47.85
CA VAL A 319 -11.62 21.26 47.01
C VAL A 319 -13.09 21.52 46.67
N GLU A 320 -13.86 22.11 47.58
CA GLU A 320 -15.28 22.41 47.33
C GLU A 320 -15.62 23.91 47.33
N GLY A 321 -16.58 24.24 46.47
CA GLY A 321 -17.29 25.51 46.46
C GLY A 321 -18.18 25.67 47.70
N TRP A 322 -18.67 26.89 47.92
CA TRP A 322 -19.58 27.20 49.03
C TRP A 322 -21.05 26.99 48.58
N PRO A 323 -21.93 26.32 49.36
CA PRO A 323 -21.75 25.77 50.71
C PRO A 323 -21.32 24.29 50.76
N ASP A 324 -20.48 23.99 51.74
CA ASP A 324 -19.69 22.77 51.96
C ASP A 324 -20.51 21.53 52.37
N SER A 325 -20.40 20.43 51.62
CA SER A 325 -21.05 19.14 51.92
C SER A 325 -20.08 18.13 52.56
N GLY A 326 -18.78 18.31 52.35
CA GLY A 326 -17.70 17.44 52.82
C GLY A 326 -17.41 16.21 51.96
N THR A 327 -18.08 16.05 50.80
CA THR A 327 -17.86 14.96 49.85
C THR A 327 -18.19 15.36 48.40
N ALA A 328 -17.22 15.21 47.49
CA ALA A 328 -17.39 15.62 46.09
C ALA A 328 -18.39 14.75 45.30
N ASP A 329 -19.19 15.40 44.47
CA ASP A 329 -20.19 14.81 43.57
C ASP A 329 -19.57 14.63 42.18
N ILE A 330 -19.06 13.43 41.88
CA ILE A 330 -18.13 13.25 40.77
C ILE A 330 -18.81 12.85 39.47
N TYR A 331 -18.52 13.57 38.39
CA TYR A 331 -18.70 13.09 37.03
C TYR A 331 -17.40 13.20 36.21
N VAL A 332 -17.32 12.41 35.14
CA VAL A 332 -16.13 12.34 34.28
C VAL A 332 -16.49 12.71 32.85
N ARG A 333 -15.66 13.55 32.22
CA ARG A 333 -15.71 13.84 30.78
C ARG A 333 -14.56 13.16 30.04
N PHE A 334 -14.89 12.47 28.97
CA PHE A 334 -13.94 11.94 27.99
C PHE A 334 -13.99 12.81 26.73
N ILE A 335 -12.84 13.24 26.24
CA ILE A 335 -12.75 14.21 25.14
C ILE A 335 -11.79 13.70 24.06
N THR A 336 -12.24 13.71 22.80
CA THR A 336 -11.42 13.34 21.62
C THR A 336 -10.43 14.44 21.25
N SER A 337 -9.62 14.91 22.20
CA SER A 337 -8.60 15.93 22.00
C SER A 337 -7.43 15.71 22.93
N ASN A 338 -6.21 15.88 22.42
CA ASN A 338 -4.98 16.06 23.18
C ASN A 338 -4.14 17.14 22.48
N SER A 339 -2.93 17.44 22.95
CA SER A 339 -2.11 18.51 22.37
C SER A 339 -1.65 18.26 20.93
N LEU A 340 -1.76 17.03 20.44
CA LEU A 340 -1.23 16.58 19.15
C LEU A 340 -2.33 16.32 18.13
N TRP A 341 -3.51 15.86 18.52
CA TRP A 341 -4.64 15.74 17.61
C TRP A 341 -6.00 15.85 18.30
N ARG A 342 -7.04 16.09 17.51
CA ARG A 342 -8.43 16.06 17.94
C ARG A 342 -9.36 15.59 16.84
N VAL A 343 -10.45 14.93 17.22
CA VAL A 343 -11.63 14.74 16.38
C VAL A 343 -12.71 15.71 16.85
N GLN A 344 -13.29 16.49 15.95
CA GLN A 344 -14.23 17.55 16.28
C GLN A 344 -15.44 17.58 15.35
N ARG A 345 -16.53 18.16 15.85
CA ARG A 345 -17.73 18.50 15.10
C ARG A 345 -18.06 19.98 15.31
N GLY A 346 -18.08 20.76 14.23
CA GLY A 346 -18.39 22.20 14.30
C GLY A 346 -17.41 22.99 15.18
N GLY A 347 -16.12 22.60 15.18
CA GLY A 347 -15.05 23.26 15.94
C GLY A 347 -14.87 22.76 17.38
N ASN A 348 -15.78 21.93 17.90
CA ASN A 348 -15.71 21.39 19.25
C ASN A 348 -15.36 19.90 19.24
N PRO A 349 -14.42 19.45 20.08
CA PRO A 349 -14.15 18.02 20.25
C PRO A 349 -15.40 17.23 20.63
N LEU A 350 -15.42 15.94 20.31
CA LEU A 350 -16.47 15.05 20.82
C LEU A 350 -16.24 14.83 22.32
N THR A 351 -17.25 15.16 23.12
CA THR A 351 -17.23 15.02 24.58
C THR A 351 -18.26 13.98 25.03
N PHE A 352 -17.87 13.12 25.96
CA PHE A 352 -18.73 12.09 26.56
C PHE A 352 -18.70 12.21 28.08
N THR A 353 -19.87 12.34 28.70
CA THR A 353 -20.04 12.61 30.12
C THR A 353 -20.70 11.41 30.81
N THR A 354 -20.21 11.05 32.00
CA THR A 354 -20.83 10.05 32.86
C THR A 354 -22.03 10.62 33.61
N GLY A 355 -22.83 9.77 34.24
CA GLY A 355 -23.69 10.23 35.33
C GLY A 355 -22.84 10.68 36.53
N THR A 356 -23.41 11.55 37.37
CA THR A 356 -22.83 11.98 38.65
C THR A 356 -22.89 10.82 39.66
N THR A 357 -21.79 10.57 40.35
CA THR A 357 -21.72 9.72 41.53
C THR A 357 -21.62 10.60 42.75
N ASN A 358 -22.69 10.64 43.53
CA ASN A 358 -22.77 11.54 44.66
C ASN A 358 -21.95 11.05 45.86
N ASP A 359 -21.50 12.00 46.67
CA ASP A 359 -20.87 11.78 47.96
C ASP A 359 -19.66 10.81 47.91
N VAL A 360 -18.71 11.03 47.00
CA VAL A 360 -17.54 10.15 46.88
C VAL A 360 -16.65 10.27 48.12
N ALA A 361 -16.52 9.17 48.85
CA ALA A 361 -15.77 9.16 50.10
C ALA A 361 -14.29 9.55 49.90
N THR A 362 -13.81 10.51 50.69
CA THR A 362 -12.39 10.87 50.79
C THR A 362 -11.53 9.64 51.08
N GLY A 363 -10.40 9.49 50.38
CA GLY A 363 -9.51 8.33 50.56
C GLY A 363 -9.84 7.15 49.66
N SER A 364 -10.92 7.22 48.86
CA SER A 364 -11.45 6.08 48.10
C SER A 364 -11.04 6.08 46.62
N THR A 365 -11.40 5.01 45.91
CA THR A 365 -11.28 4.92 44.46
C THR A 365 -12.66 4.67 43.85
N LEU A 366 -13.18 5.65 43.12
CA LEU A 366 -14.34 5.50 42.26
C LEU A 366 -13.93 4.78 40.98
N ASN A 367 -14.26 3.49 40.87
CA ASN A 367 -14.01 2.72 39.67
C ASN A 367 -15.27 2.67 38.79
N LEU A 368 -15.20 3.28 37.61
CA LEU A 368 -16.30 3.36 36.66
C LEU A 368 -16.34 2.19 35.66
N GLY A 369 -15.40 1.25 35.78
CA GLY A 369 -15.29 0.10 34.88
C GLY A 369 -14.85 0.49 33.47
N SER A 370 -15.26 -0.30 32.47
CA SER A 370 -15.03 0.01 31.06
C SER A 370 -16.24 0.75 30.49
N LEU A 371 -16.00 1.92 29.92
CA LEU A 371 -17.01 2.79 29.32
C LEU A 371 -16.75 3.02 27.83
N THR A 372 -17.80 3.43 27.11
CA THR A 372 -17.76 3.90 25.72
C THR A 372 -18.87 4.93 25.47
N ALA A 373 -18.96 5.46 24.25
CA ALA A 373 -20.06 6.30 23.80
C ALA A 373 -21.40 5.53 23.81
N ALA A 374 -22.43 6.08 24.45
CA ALA A 374 -23.76 5.47 24.48
C ALA A 374 -24.43 5.44 23.10
N ASP A 375 -24.16 6.43 22.26
CA ASP A 375 -24.62 6.46 20.87
C ASP A 375 -23.65 5.69 19.98
N GLY A 376 -24.16 4.59 19.39
CA GLY A 376 -23.40 3.76 18.45
C GLY A 376 -22.93 4.53 17.21
N ALA A 377 -23.64 5.58 16.79
CA ALA A 377 -23.24 6.40 15.64
C ALA A 377 -21.93 7.15 15.87
N LEU A 378 -21.57 7.44 17.13
CA LEU A 378 -20.35 8.16 17.50
C LEU A 378 -19.11 7.26 17.61
N GLN A 379 -19.27 5.94 17.52
CA GLN A 379 -18.15 4.99 17.56
C GLN A 379 -17.17 5.22 16.39
N ARG A 380 -17.66 5.66 15.22
CA ARG A 380 -16.82 6.04 14.08
C ARG A 380 -15.91 7.23 14.39
N GLY A 381 -16.37 8.22 15.16
CA GLY A 381 -15.53 9.33 15.61
C GLY A 381 -14.40 8.89 16.56
N LEU A 382 -14.70 7.93 17.44
CA LEU A 382 -13.69 7.29 18.30
C LEU A 382 -12.68 6.46 17.49
N HIS A 383 -13.16 5.76 16.46
CA HIS A 383 -12.31 5.01 15.54
C HIS A 383 -11.35 5.93 14.78
N ALA A 384 -11.81 7.07 14.25
CA ALA A 384 -10.95 8.06 13.62
C ALA A 384 -9.88 8.62 14.58
N PHE A 385 -10.26 8.87 15.85
CA PHE A 385 -9.30 9.27 16.88
C PHE A 385 -8.26 8.18 17.13
N ASP A 386 -8.65 6.90 16.98
CA ASP A 386 -7.73 5.77 17.13
C ASP A 386 -6.82 5.53 15.92
N SER A 387 -7.26 5.86 14.71
CA SER A 387 -6.42 5.82 13.52
C SER A 387 -5.29 6.86 13.58
N ALA A 388 -5.55 8.06 14.12
CA ALA A 388 -4.50 9.05 14.39
C ALA A 388 -3.46 8.54 15.40
N ASN A 389 -3.92 7.77 16.37
CA ASN A 389 -3.14 7.08 17.37
C ASN A 389 -2.16 6.06 16.73
N ASP A 390 -2.62 5.27 15.75
CA ASP A 390 -1.77 4.34 14.98
C ASP A 390 -0.72 5.10 14.15
N ALA A 391 -1.12 6.16 13.45
CA ALA A 391 -0.20 7.00 12.69
C ALA A 391 0.89 7.61 13.59
N TRP A 392 0.50 8.17 14.74
CA TRP A 392 1.44 8.76 15.70
C TRP A 392 2.36 7.73 16.37
N LEU A 393 1.91 6.49 16.56
CA LEU A 393 2.79 5.43 17.08
C LEU A 393 3.86 5.01 16.07
N TRP A 394 3.55 5.09 14.78
CA TRP A 394 4.45 4.67 13.72
C TRP A 394 5.58 5.67 13.47
N ILE A 395 5.33 6.97 13.53
CA ILE A 395 6.35 8.00 13.23
C ILE A 395 7.54 7.99 14.23
N PRO A 396 8.76 8.41 13.82
CA PRO A 396 9.91 8.52 14.70
C PRO A 396 9.70 9.52 15.86
N LYS A 397 10.23 9.22 17.05
CA LYS A 397 10.05 10.03 18.28
C LYS A 397 11.37 10.43 18.95
N PRO A 398 12.25 11.22 18.31
CA PRO A 398 13.60 11.39 18.83
C PRO A 398 13.67 12.27 20.09
N THR A 399 12.77 13.26 20.32
CA THR A 399 12.91 14.15 21.51
C THR A 399 11.65 14.91 21.99
N ASN A 400 10.65 15.21 21.14
CA ASN A 400 9.61 16.22 21.41
C ASN A 400 8.14 15.71 21.39
N LEU A 401 7.89 14.41 21.12
CA LEU A 401 6.56 13.79 20.98
C LEU A 401 5.65 14.39 19.88
N CYS A 402 6.13 15.33 19.07
CA CYS A 402 5.37 15.97 17.99
C CYS A 402 5.17 15.03 16.80
N TRP A 403 4.45 15.51 15.76
CA TRP A 403 4.27 14.79 14.49
C TRP A 403 5.55 14.82 13.63
N ASP A 404 6.38 15.85 13.79
CA ASP A 404 7.74 15.92 13.30
C ASP A 404 8.77 16.17 14.42
N GLN A 405 9.97 15.63 14.23
CA GLN A 405 11.11 15.75 15.12
C GLN A 405 11.80 17.11 15.11
N ASP A 406 11.63 17.91 14.05
CA ASP A 406 12.28 19.22 13.93
C ASP A 406 11.47 20.35 14.61
N ASP A 407 10.25 20.04 15.05
CA ASP A 407 9.35 20.98 15.70
C ASP A 407 9.77 21.35 17.14
N THR A 408 9.74 22.65 17.44
CA THR A 408 9.88 23.14 18.82
C THR A 408 8.52 23.29 19.53
N SER A 409 7.43 23.32 18.77
CA SER A 409 6.05 23.35 19.25
C SER A 409 5.18 22.47 18.36
N CYS A 410 4.56 21.46 18.92
CA CYS A 410 3.77 20.52 18.12
C CYS A 410 2.52 21.19 17.55
N ARG A 411 2.30 21.01 16.24
CA ARG A 411 1.03 21.29 15.60
C ARG A 411 -0.03 20.25 15.99
N GLN A 412 -1.27 20.70 16.23
CA GLN A 412 -2.39 19.80 16.47
C GLN A 412 -3.04 19.42 15.14
N VAL A 413 -3.10 18.12 14.82
CA VAL A 413 -3.88 17.59 13.69
C VAL A 413 -5.37 17.65 14.04
N VAL A 414 -6.16 18.33 13.21
CA VAL A 414 -7.60 18.54 13.46
C VAL A 414 -8.42 17.72 12.46
N ILE A 415 -9.18 16.76 12.96
CA ILE A 415 -10.05 15.88 12.16
C ILE A 415 -11.50 16.33 12.32
N ASN A 416 -12.08 16.87 11.26
CA ASN A 416 -13.49 17.24 11.17
C ASN A 416 -14.32 16.03 10.75
N TRP A 417 -15.17 15.57 11.65
CA TRP A 417 -16.06 14.45 11.38
C TRP A 417 -17.39 14.58 12.12
N ALA A 418 -18.45 14.06 11.50
CA ALA A 418 -19.77 13.94 12.10
C ALA A 418 -20.45 12.65 11.62
N PRO A 419 -21.35 12.04 12.42
CA PRO A 419 -22.07 10.82 12.05
C PRO A 419 -22.98 10.99 10.82
N ASP A 420 -23.30 12.24 10.46
CA ASP A 420 -24.05 12.63 9.27
C ASP A 420 -23.23 13.51 8.32
N SER A 421 -21.90 13.46 8.40
CA SER A 421 -21.00 14.25 7.54
C SER A 421 -21.29 13.98 6.06
N THR A 422 -21.46 15.09 5.34
CA THR A 422 -21.62 15.13 3.88
C THR A 422 -20.56 16.04 3.24
N ASP A 423 -19.56 16.48 4.03
CA ASP A 423 -18.54 17.43 3.59
C ASP A 423 -17.56 16.78 2.61
N GLY A 424 -17.32 15.48 2.79
CA GLY A 424 -16.44 14.66 1.97
C GLY A 424 -15.12 14.32 2.65
N THR A 425 -14.29 13.57 1.94
CA THR A 425 -12.97 13.11 2.39
C THR A 425 -11.89 13.94 1.70
N TYR A 426 -11.14 14.76 2.44
CA TYR A 426 -10.04 15.57 1.90
C TYR A 426 -9.21 16.24 3.02
N TYR A 427 -8.02 16.72 2.66
CA TYR A 427 -7.22 17.60 3.51
C TYR A 427 -7.31 19.07 3.07
N ASP A 428 -7.75 19.95 3.97
CA ASP A 428 -7.80 21.39 3.76
C ASP A 428 -6.46 22.05 4.11
N LEU A 429 -5.65 22.33 3.09
CA LEU A 429 -4.39 23.06 3.20
C LEU A 429 -4.54 24.48 3.78
N GLY A 430 -5.67 25.15 3.57
CA GLY A 430 -5.87 26.51 4.09
C GLY A 430 -6.27 26.52 5.57
N GLY A 431 -6.99 25.48 5.99
CA GLY A 431 -7.49 25.29 7.34
C GLY A 431 -6.62 24.39 8.22
N ASN A 432 -5.62 23.71 7.65
CA ASN A 432 -4.76 22.75 8.31
C ASN A 432 -5.58 21.60 8.95
N GLN A 433 -6.58 21.12 8.22
CA GLN A 433 -7.67 20.29 8.73
C GLN A 433 -7.95 19.08 7.84
N VAL A 434 -8.09 17.91 8.45
CA VAL A 434 -8.62 16.70 7.80
C VAL A 434 -10.14 16.76 7.84
N HIS A 435 -10.79 16.47 6.71
CA HIS A 435 -12.24 16.35 6.60
C HIS A 435 -12.59 14.92 6.19
N LEU A 436 -13.58 14.34 6.88
CA LEU A 436 -14.02 12.97 6.66
C LEU A 436 -15.51 12.91 6.38
N ALA A 437 -15.91 12.10 5.42
CA ALA A 437 -17.27 11.63 5.25
C ALA A 437 -17.67 10.72 6.42
N ALA A 438 -18.98 10.57 6.62
CA ALA A 438 -19.52 9.87 7.78
C ALA A 438 -18.99 8.44 7.95
N ASP A 439 -18.80 7.72 6.84
CA ASP A 439 -18.41 6.31 6.83
C ASP A 439 -16.88 6.11 6.79
N ASP A 440 -16.07 7.13 6.51
CA ASP A 440 -14.60 7.01 6.36
C ASP A 440 -13.90 6.31 7.52
N PRO A 441 -14.28 6.55 8.80
CA PRO A 441 -13.64 5.84 9.89
C PRO A 441 -13.85 4.32 9.87
N ASN A 442 -14.77 3.79 9.06
CA ASN A 442 -14.87 2.34 8.84
C ASN A 442 -13.72 1.78 7.97
N ALA A 443 -12.88 2.64 7.40
CA ALA A 443 -11.65 2.32 6.69
C ALA A 443 -10.48 3.11 7.31
N PRO A 444 -9.75 2.54 8.28
CA PRO A 444 -8.64 3.23 8.95
C PRO A 444 -7.57 3.75 8.00
N VAL A 445 -7.31 3.05 6.89
CA VAL A 445 -6.38 3.48 5.84
C VAL A 445 -6.79 4.81 5.21
N THR A 446 -8.09 5.06 5.01
CA THR A 446 -8.60 6.34 4.50
C THR A 446 -8.39 7.46 5.51
N VAL A 447 -8.62 7.21 6.80
CA VAL A 447 -8.35 8.22 7.84
C VAL A 447 -6.86 8.55 7.91
N VAL A 448 -6.01 7.53 7.87
CA VAL A 448 -4.54 7.71 7.93
C VAL A 448 -3.99 8.32 6.64
N HIS A 449 -4.61 8.11 5.47
CA HIS A 449 -4.29 8.81 4.23
C HIS A 449 -4.41 10.33 4.39
N GLU A 450 -5.56 10.81 4.87
CA GLU A 450 -5.77 12.24 5.09
C GLU A 450 -4.87 12.81 6.19
N ILE A 451 -4.60 12.03 7.23
CA ILE A 451 -3.59 12.39 8.23
C ILE A 451 -2.19 12.42 7.59
N GLY A 452 -1.91 11.57 6.61
CA GLY A 452 -0.68 11.57 5.83
C GLY A 452 -0.44 12.91 5.14
N HIS A 453 -1.47 13.50 4.53
CA HIS A 453 -1.39 14.87 4.00
C HIS A 453 -1.04 15.90 5.08
N ALA A 454 -1.68 15.82 6.25
CA ALA A 454 -1.38 16.71 7.37
C ALA A 454 0.06 16.54 7.91
N VAL A 455 0.56 15.29 7.97
CA VAL A 455 1.93 14.98 8.39
C VAL A 455 2.94 15.45 7.35
N MET A 456 2.67 15.27 6.06
CA MET A 456 3.53 15.76 4.99
C MET A 456 3.62 17.28 4.99
N ASP A 457 2.50 17.98 5.22
CA ASP A 457 2.46 19.44 5.36
C ASP A 457 3.29 19.93 6.55
N ASP A 458 3.19 19.25 7.70
CA ASP A 458 4.00 19.49 8.90
C ASP A 458 5.51 19.26 8.62
N LEU A 459 5.87 18.10 8.07
CA LEU A 459 7.24 17.77 7.65
C LEU A 459 7.83 18.81 6.69
N TYR A 460 6.99 19.38 5.82
CA TYR A 460 7.41 20.37 4.83
C TYR A 460 7.32 21.80 5.37
N ASN A 461 7.11 21.98 6.67
CA ASN A 461 7.02 23.27 7.35
C ASN A 461 5.99 24.20 6.67
N ASP A 462 4.77 23.71 6.49
CA ASP A 462 3.64 24.36 5.80
C ASP A 462 3.94 24.75 4.34
N SER A 463 4.92 24.08 3.71
CA SER A 463 5.32 24.29 2.32
C SER A 463 4.87 23.13 1.44
N PHE A 464 3.61 22.72 1.57
CA PHE A 464 3.03 21.61 0.82
C PHE A 464 3.23 21.75 -0.71
N PRO A 465 3.54 20.66 -1.44
CA PRO A 465 3.78 20.73 -2.88
C PRO A 465 2.58 21.24 -3.66
N SER A 466 2.85 21.96 -4.76
CA SER A 466 1.78 22.37 -5.67
C SER A 466 1.20 21.17 -6.42
N ALA A 467 -0.08 20.88 -6.19
CA ALA A 467 -0.83 19.79 -6.81
C ALA A 467 -1.98 20.33 -7.69
N PRO A 468 -1.69 20.94 -8.87
CA PRO A 468 -2.75 21.48 -9.73
C PRO A 468 -3.65 20.36 -10.28
N ASN A 469 -4.95 20.64 -10.32
CA ASN A 469 -6.00 19.72 -10.79
C ASN A 469 -6.01 18.37 -10.04
N CYS A 470 -5.70 18.37 -8.75
CA CYS A 470 -5.69 17.15 -7.94
C CYS A 470 -7.07 16.78 -7.39
N ASN A 471 -8.02 17.71 -7.30
CA ASN A 471 -9.39 17.38 -6.89
C ASN A 471 -10.36 17.51 -8.08
N PRO A 472 -11.01 16.42 -8.52
CA PRO A 472 -10.83 15.04 -8.07
C PRO A 472 -9.68 14.30 -8.83
N HIS A 473 -9.09 13.28 -8.22
CA HIS A 473 -8.02 12.40 -8.75
C HIS A 473 -8.41 10.92 -8.70
N SER A 474 -7.53 10.05 -9.18
CA SER A 474 -7.69 8.60 -9.14
C SER A 474 -6.33 7.93 -8.97
N ILE A 475 -6.24 7.00 -8.02
CA ILE A 475 -5.04 6.20 -7.73
C ILE A 475 -4.42 5.60 -9.01
N THR A 476 -5.25 5.11 -9.93
CA THR A 476 -4.78 4.41 -11.15
C THR A 476 -4.59 5.31 -12.37
N GLY A 477 -4.95 6.59 -12.28
CA GLY A 477 -4.98 7.52 -13.41
C GLY A 477 -3.81 8.51 -13.38
N ALA A 478 -3.40 8.99 -14.56
CA ALA A 478 -2.39 10.05 -14.63
C ALA A 478 -2.97 11.41 -14.22
N THR A 479 -2.25 12.13 -13.37
CA THR A 479 -2.54 13.47 -12.83
C THR A 479 -1.37 14.42 -13.12
N SER A 480 -1.25 15.53 -12.37
CA SER A 480 0.01 16.28 -12.32
C SER A 480 1.06 15.53 -11.48
N ALA A 481 2.35 15.78 -11.72
CA ALA A 481 3.44 15.15 -10.95
C ALA A 481 3.42 15.53 -9.46
N GLY A 482 2.96 16.74 -9.12
CA GLY A 482 2.79 17.17 -7.73
C GLY A 482 1.62 16.46 -7.05
N CYS A 483 0.50 16.29 -7.75
CA CYS A 483 -0.64 15.50 -7.26
C CYS A 483 -0.26 14.03 -7.04
N ALA A 484 0.36 13.40 -8.03
CA ALA A 484 0.80 12.00 -7.92
C ALA A 484 1.80 11.78 -6.77
N TRP A 485 2.63 12.77 -6.47
CA TRP A 485 3.57 12.71 -5.35
C TRP A 485 2.87 12.86 -3.99
N THR A 486 2.03 13.88 -3.83
CA THR A 486 1.35 14.16 -2.57
C THR A 486 0.36 13.06 -2.21
N GLU A 487 -0.47 12.62 -3.16
CA GLU A 487 -1.37 11.49 -2.97
C GLU A 487 -0.61 10.16 -2.84
N GLY A 488 0.41 9.93 -3.65
CA GLY A 488 1.18 8.67 -3.60
C GLY A 488 1.95 8.48 -2.30
N TRP A 489 2.41 9.58 -1.68
CA TRP A 489 3.00 9.56 -0.34
C TRP A 489 1.93 9.30 0.73
N ALA A 490 0.77 9.94 0.61
CA ALA A 490 -0.38 9.74 1.50
C ALA A 490 -0.97 8.32 1.41
N GLU A 491 -0.81 7.61 0.29
CA GLU A 491 -1.12 6.20 0.10
C GLU A 491 -0.06 5.26 0.73
N TRP A 492 1.22 5.60 0.56
CA TRP A 492 2.33 4.83 1.15
C TRP A 492 2.33 4.83 2.69
N PHE A 493 1.95 5.97 3.28
CA PHE A 493 1.94 6.14 4.73
C PHE A 493 1.05 5.12 5.47
N PRO A 494 -0.28 5.01 5.21
CA PRO A 494 -1.13 3.99 5.81
C PRO A 494 -0.67 2.58 5.46
N ALA A 495 -0.19 2.34 4.23
CA ALA A 495 0.30 1.02 3.84
C ALA A 495 1.43 0.54 4.75
N THR A 496 2.31 1.45 5.17
CA THR A 496 3.40 1.12 6.08
C THR A 496 3.00 1.16 7.56
N VAL A 497 2.07 2.05 7.96
CA VAL A 497 1.50 2.09 9.32
C VAL A 497 0.85 0.77 9.68
N TYR A 498 0.12 0.18 8.72
CA TYR A 498 -0.63 -1.07 8.90
C TYR A 498 0.08 -2.32 8.39
N ASN A 499 1.18 -2.16 7.64
CA ASN A 499 1.84 -3.24 6.90
C ASN A 499 0.83 -4.01 6.02
N ASP A 500 0.06 -3.24 5.24
CA ASP A 500 -1.03 -3.70 4.37
C ASP A 500 -0.98 -2.92 3.05
N PRO A 501 -0.61 -3.52 1.90
CA PRO A 501 -0.46 -2.80 0.63
C PRO A 501 -1.79 -2.45 -0.04
N PHE A 502 -2.92 -2.66 0.65
CA PHE A 502 -4.24 -2.43 0.10
C PHE A 502 -4.80 -1.07 0.53
N TYR A 503 -5.18 -0.25 -0.45
CA TYR A 503 -6.15 0.80 -0.20
C TYR A 503 -7.54 0.18 -0.01
N ARG A 504 -8.28 0.62 1.00
CA ARG A 504 -9.60 0.08 1.37
C ARG A 504 -10.59 1.21 1.51
N TRP A 505 -11.75 1.07 0.85
CA TRP A 505 -12.84 2.03 0.98
C TRP A 505 -13.82 1.60 2.07
N PRO A 506 -14.55 2.54 2.70
CA PRO A 506 -15.64 2.23 3.63
C PRO A 506 -16.76 1.36 3.04
N SER A 507 -16.89 1.36 1.71
CA SER A 507 -17.81 0.50 0.97
C SER A 507 -17.45 -1.00 1.05
N GLY A 508 -16.26 -1.34 1.54
CA GLY A 508 -15.71 -2.69 1.56
C GLY A 508 -14.92 -3.06 0.29
N ALA A 509 -14.81 -2.14 -0.68
CA ALA A 509 -13.92 -2.32 -1.82
C ALA A 509 -12.45 -2.20 -1.39
N SER A 510 -11.55 -2.79 -2.19
CA SER A 510 -10.11 -2.72 -1.98
C SER A 510 -9.34 -2.70 -3.29
N LEU A 511 -8.17 -2.08 -3.27
CA LEU A 511 -7.22 -1.97 -4.38
C LEU A 511 -5.84 -2.35 -3.88
N ASN A 512 -5.20 -3.34 -4.49
CA ASN A 512 -3.82 -3.68 -4.15
C ASN A 512 -2.86 -2.73 -4.87
N LEU A 513 -2.09 -1.93 -4.11
CA LEU A 513 -1.15 -0.97 -4.69
C LEU A 513 0.03 -1.68 -5.39
N GLU A 514 0.43 -2.87 -4.92
CA GLU A 514 1.50 -3.69 -5.50
C GLU A 514 1.12 -4.38 -6.83
N ASN A 515 -0.14 -4.28 -7.28
CA ASN A 515 -0.55 -4.76 -8.60
C ASN A 515 -0.02 -3.86 -9.75
N ALA A 516 0.67 -2.77 -9.43
CA ALA A 516 1.28 -1.87 -10.37
C ALA A 516 2.32 -2.62 -11.25
N SER A 517 2.02 -2.78 -12.54
CA SER A 517 3.00 -3.25 -13.53
C SER A 517 2.78 -2.61 -14.90
N TRP A 518 3.72 -2.84 -15.83
CA TRP A 518 3.67 -2.36 -17.20
C TRP A 518 2.45 -2.93 -17.95
N GLY A 519 1.71 -2.08 -18.66
CA GLY A 519 0.57 -2.52 -19.49
C GLY A 519 -0.63 -3.11 -18.71
N ASN A 520 -0.72 -2.89 -17.39
CA ASN A 520 -1.84 -3.38 -16.56
C ASN A 520 -3.13 -2.52 -16.65
N GLY A 521 -3.11 -1.45 -17.45
CA GLY A 521 -4.24 -0.53 -17.66
C GLY A 521 -4.21 0.73 -16.78
N TRP A 522 -3.31 0.82 -15.80
CA TRP A 522 -3.10 2.06 -15.04
C TRP A 522 -2.25 3.05 -15.85
N GLY A 523 -2.32 4.34 -15.51
CA GLY A 523 -1.36 5.33 -15.97
C GLY A 523 0.08 4.89 -15.68
N GLU A 524 1.01 5.22 -16.58
CA GLU A 524 2.44 4.87 -16.43
C GLU A 524 3.23 6.11 -15.97
N GLY A 525 4.31 5.90 -15.23
CA GLY A 525 5.22 6.96 -14.80
C GLY A 525 4.83 7.66 -13.50
N ASP A 526 5.66 8.63 -13.11
CA ASP A 526 5.63 9.38 -11.84
C ASP A 526 4.52 10.44 -11.77
N THR A 527 3.64 10.47 -12.78
CA THR A 527 2.42 11.28 -12.80
C THR A 527 1.20 10.48 -12.39
N THR A 528 1.36 9.22 -12.00
CA THR A 528 0.26 8.37 -11.52
C THR A 528 0.50 8.04 -10.04
N GLU A 529 -0.41 8.49 -9.18
CA GLU A 529 -0.39 8.31 -7.72
C GLU A 529 -0.07 6.88 -7.29
N GLY A 530 -0.81 5.90 -7.79
CA GLY A 530 -0.63 4.49 -7.44
C GLY A 530 0.72 3.92 -7.88
N ARG A 531 1.39 4.54 -8.87
CA ARG A 531 2.77 4.16 -9.25
C ARG A 531 3.80 4.70 -8.28
N VAL A 532 3.58 5.93 -7.79
CA VAL A 532 4.41 6.53 -6.75
C VAL A 532 4.25 5.75 -5.44
N ALA A 533 3.01 5.48 -5.03
CA ALA A 533 2.71 4.72 -3.83
C ALA A 533 3.35 3.32 -3.87
N ALA A 534 3.14 2.56 -4.94
CA ALA A 534 3.71 1.23 -5.10
C ALA A 534 5.25 1.27 -5.15
N ALA A 535 5.86 2.26 -5.82
CA ALA A 535 7.31 2.41 -5.81
C ALA A 535 7.87 2.68 -4.39
N LEU A 536 7.17 3.44 -3.54
CA LEU A 536 7.57 3.66 -2.16
C LEU A 536 7.36 2.41 -1.29
N ILE A 537 6.29 1.65 -1.53
CA ILE A 537 6.01 0.37 -0.86
C ILE A 537 7.11 -0.64 -1.18
N ASP A 538 7.40 -0.91 -2.46
CA ASP A 538 8.45 -1.86 -2.87
C ASP A 538 9.83 -1.48 -2.30
N ILE A 539 10.18 -0.19 -2.23
CA ILE A 539 11.44 0.27 -1.59
C ILE A 539 11.42 -0.03 -0.08
N THR A 540 10.26 0.09 0.56
CA THR A 540 10.07 -0.02 2.00
C THR A 540 10.07 -1.46 2.47
N ASP A 541 9.29 -2.33 1.83
CA ASP A 541 9.13 -3.70 2.27
C ASP A 541 10.34 -4.56 1.89
N TYR A 542 10.36 -5.81 2.38
CA TYR A 542 11.37 -6.80 2.01
C TYR A 542 10.78 -7.93 1.16
N ALA A 543 9.57 -7.72 0.64
CA ALA A 543 8.72 -8.72 0.04
C ALA A 543 8.99 -8.97 -1.45
N ASN A 544 9.79 -8.18 -2.17
CA ASN A 544 10.41 -8.53 -3.45
C ASN A 544 9.57 -9.36 -4.43
N GLU A 545 8.71 -8.70 -5.21
CA GLU A 545 7.92 -9.33 -6.26
C GLU A 545 8.65 -9.43 -7.62
N ALA A 546 8.25 -10.41 -8.44
CA ALA A 546 8.77 -10.49 -9.81
C ALA A 546 8.28 -9.29 -10.67
N THR A 547 9.10 -8.69 -11.53
CA THR A 547 10.42 -9.15 -12.02
C THR A 547 11.58 -8.24 -11.63
N TRP A 548 11.31 -6.97 -11.33
CA TRP A 548 12.35 -5.98 -11.02
C TRP A 548 12.36 -5.54 -9.57
N ASP A 549 11.30 -5.81 -8.81
CA ASP A 549 11.34 -5.57 -7.39
C ASP A 549 12.21 -6.61 -6.67
N ARG A 550 13.32 -6.10 -6.12
CA ARG A 550 14.41 -6.91 -5.56
C ARG A 550 15.12 -6.18 -4.42
N TYR A 551 14.56 -5.06 -3.95
CA TYR A 551 15.23 -4.16 -3.04
C TYR A 551 14.29 -3.71 -1.94
N GLY A 552 14.70 -3.95 -0.69
CA GLY A 552 14.01 -3.48 0.49
C GLY A 552 14.95 -2.81 1.48
N GLU A 553 14.52 -1.72 2.10
CA GLU A 553 15.32 -0.98 3.09
C GLU A 553 14.56 -0.49 4.33
N GLY A 554 13.26 -0.76 4.44
CA GLY A 554 12.42 -0.19 5.47
C GLY A 554 12.05 1.28 5.19
N PRO A 555 11.13 1.86 5.96
CA PRO A 555 10.56 3.17 5.64
C PRO A 555 11.46 4.37 5.97
N TRP A 556 12.49 4.16 6.78
CA TRP A 556 13.17 5.28 7.43
C TRP A 556 14.00 6.14 6.50
N ASN A 557 14.51 5.59 5.41
CA ASN A 557 15.22 6.39 4.40
C ASN A 557 14.24 7.26 3.60
N ILE A 558 13.03 6.77 3.30
CA ILE A 558 11.96 7.57 2.69
C ILE A 558 11.51 8.69 3.65
N TRP A 559 11.27 8.35 4.93
CA TRP A 559 10.94 9.34 5.95
C TRP A 559 12.04 10.40 6.08
N THR A 560 13.31 9.99 6.18
CA THR A 560 14.45 10.89 6.34
C THR A 560 14.59 11.85 5.16
N THR A 561 14.43 11.39 3.92
CA THR A 561 14.47 12.28 2.75
C THR A 561 13.28 13.23 2.74
N SER A 562 12.08 12.75 3.09
CA SER A 562 10.88 13.60 3.17
C SER A 562 11.05 14.72 4.19
N MET A 563 11.58 14.41 5.37
CA MET A 563 11.84 15.40 6.42
C MET A 563 12.93 16.42 6.03
N ARG A 564 14.01 15.98 5.37
CA ARG A 564 15.13 16.87 5.00
C ARG A 564 14.82 17.79 3.84
N HIS A 565 13.86 17.42 2.99
CA HIS A 565 13.63 18.08 1.72
C HIS A 565 12.14 18.23 1.43
N ASN A 566 11.73 19.46 1.14
CA ASN A 566 10.45 19.73 0.49
C ASN A 566 10.51 19.28 -0.98
N SER A 567 10.11 18.04 -1.23
CA SER A 567 10.06 17.45 -2.57
C SER A 567 8.81 17.92 -3.29
N VAL A 568 8.95 18.70 -4.37
CA VAL A 568 7.79 19.22 -5.12
C VAL A 568 7.10 18.17 -6.00
N ASN A 569 7.76 17.03 -6.24
CA ASN A 569 7.25 15.85 -6.95
C ASN A 569 8.18 14.64 -6.69
N PHE A 570 7.81 13.46 -7.19
CA PHE A 570 8.59 12.23 -6.99
C PHE A 570 9.99 12.28 -7.63
N ALA A 571 10.16 12.96 -8.77
CA ALA A 571 11.47 13.13 -9.39
C ALA A 571 12.43 13.97 -8.54
N ALA A 572 11.92 15.03 -7.89
CA ALA A 572 12.69 15.84 -6.94
C ALA A 572 13.08 14.99 -5.71
N PHE A 573 12.12 14.27 -5.14
CA PHE A 573 12.36 13.32 -4.03
C PHE A 573 13.47 12.33 -4.40
N TRP A 574 13.38 11.70 -5.58
CA TRP A 574 14.35 10.72 -6.04
C TRP A 574 15.78 11.29 -6.17
N SER A 575 15.90 12.52 -6.70
CA SER A 575 17.18 13.22 -6.78
C SER A 575 17.74 13.59 -5.40
N GLN A 576 16.88 14.02 -4.49
CA GLN A 576 17.26 14.40 -3.12
C GLN A 576 17.67 13.20 -2.29
N ARG A 577 16.94 12.09 -2.42
CA ARG A 577 17.28 10.78 -1.86
C ARG A 577 18.68 10.31 -2.26
N GLY A 578 19.03 10.44 -3.54
CA GLY A 578 20.39 10.17 -4.02
C GLY A 578 21.43 11.10 -3.39
N SER A 579 21.08 12.38 -3.18
CA SER A 579 21.94 13.37 -2.52
C SER A 579 22.13 13.09 -1.02
N ASP A 580 21.13 12.48 -0.37
CA ASP A 580 21.21 11.99 1.01
C ASP A 580 22.09 10.73 1.16
N GLY A 581 22.53 10.13 0.04
CA GLY A 581 23.37 8.94 0.02
C GLY A 581 22.59 7.61 0.11
N PHE A 582 21.27 7.64 -0.04
CA PHE A 582 20.45 6.43 -0.07
C PHE A 582 20.47 5.75 -1.45
N ASN A 583 20.08 4.47 -1.50
CA ASN A 583 20.19 3.68 -2.72
C ASN A 583 19.25 4.23 -3.81
N VAL A 584 19.84 4.52 -4.98
CA VAL A 584 19.16 4.88 -6.23
C VAL A 584 19.77 4.14 -7.43
N ALA A 585 20.45 3.02 -7.18
CA ALA A 585 21.22 2.28 -8.18
C ALA A 585 20.34 1.30 -8.98
N ASP A 586 20.75 0.98 -10.21
CA ASP A 586 20.09 -0.02 -11.06
C ASP A 586 19.98 -1.41 -10.39
N SER A 587 20.95 -1.77 -9.55
CA SER A 587 20.93 -3.05 -8.82
C SER A 587 20.15 -2.98 -7.50
N GLY A 588 19.48 -1.87 -7.20
CA GLY A 588 18.75 -1.64 -5.96
C GLY A 588 17.42 -0.94 -6.23
N ALA A 589 17.15 0.14 -5.49
CA ALA A 589 15.83 0.79 -5.44
C ALA A 589 15.30 1.24 -6.82
N LEU A 590 16.18 1.59 -7.77
CA LEU A 590 15.73 2.00 -9.11
C LEU A 590 15.01 0.86 -9.86
N ALA A 591 15.33 -0.39 -9.55
CA ALA A 591 14.65 -1.55 -10.12
C ALA A 591 13.20 -1.65 -9.63
N SER A 592 12.95 -1.42 -8.34
CA SER A 592 11.61 -1.35 -7.73
C SER A 592 10.81 -0.15 -8.27
N VAL A 593 11.45 1.00 -8.46
CA VAL A 593 10.82 2.16 -9.12
C VAL A 593 10.43 1.84 -10.57
N TYR A 594 11.28 1.12 -11.31
CA TYR A 594 10.99 0.68 -12.68
C TYR A 594 9.90 -0.40 -12.76
N GLN A 595 9.82 -1.32 -11.79
CA GLN A 595 8.72 -2.29 -11.67
C GLN A 595 7.38 -1.57 -11.71
N ASN A 596 7.30 -0.44 -11.01
CA ASN A 596 6.15 0.44 -10.91
C ASN A 596 6.00 1.43 -12.08
N THR A 597 6.62 1.15 -13.22
CA THR A 597 6.50 1.91 -14.47
C THR A 597 7.08 3.33 -14.45
N ILE A 598 7.90 3.65 -13.45
CA ILE A 598 8.63 4.92 -13.37
C ILE A 598 10.06 4.68 -13.87
N ASP A 599 10.38 5.14 -15.08
CA ASP A 599 11.71 4.96 -15.68
C ASP A 599 12.56 6.22 -15.54
N TYR A 600 13.42 6.26 -14.52
CA TYR A 600 14.48 7.27 -14.37
C TYR A 600 15.81 6.84 -14.99
N GLY A 601 15.75 6.22 -16.16
CA GLY A 601 16.93 5.74 -16.90
C GLY A 601 17.46 4.42 -16.37
N PHE A 602 16.56 3.52 -15.95
CA PHE A 602 16.89 2.20 -15.41
C PHE A 602 17.59 1.33 -16.47
N ARG A 603 18.69 0.69 -16.08
CA ARG A 603 19.43 -0.27 -16.91
C ARG A 603 19.59 -1.56 -16.15
N ASP A 604 18.78 -2.56 -16.46
CA ASP A 604 18.79 -3.84 -15.77
C ASP A 604 20.19 -4.49 -15.86
N PRO A 605 20.90 -4.67 -14.73
CA PRO A 605 22.30 -5.08 -14.77
C PRO A 605 22.47 -6.51 -15.30
N LEU A 606 23.34 -6.70 -16.29
CA LEU A 606 23.73 -8.03 -16.75
C LEU A 606 25.02 -8.49 -16.04
N GLY A 607 24.88 -9.53 -15.21
CA GLY A 607 26.02 -10.21 -14.61
C GLY A 607 26.72 -11.16 -15.59
N ASN A 608 28.03 -11.38 -15.40
CA ASN A 608 28.78 -12.33 -16.22
C ASN A 608 28.27 -13.77 -16.02
N TYR A 609 27.88 -14.44 -17.11
CA TYR A 609 27.29 -15.78 -17.12
C TYR A 609 26.08 -15.93 -16.18
N ALA A 610 25.32 -14.85 -15.99
CA ALA A 610 24.13 -14.79 -15.15
C ALA A 610 22.90 -14.51 -16.02
N PRO A 611 22.25 -15.55 -16.59
CA PRO A 611 21.11 -15.36 -17.48
C PRO A 611 19.90 -14.81 -16.71
N LEU A 612 19.20 -13.87 -17.32
CA LEU A 612 17.99 -13.24 -16.81
C LEU A 612 16.78 -13.71 -17.63
N SER A 613 15.67 -14.01 -16.96
CA SER A 613 14.38 -14.25 -17.62
C SER A 613 13.51 -13.01 -17.49
N ARG A 614 12.92 -12.56 -18.59
CA ARG A 614 12.14 -11.32 -18.65
C ARG A 614 10.80 -11.52 -19.34
N PRO A 615 9.78 -10.72 -18.97
CA PRO A 615 8.50 -10.72 -19.67
C PRO A 615 8.66 -10.11 -21.07
N VAL A 616 7.55 -9.97 -21.79
CA VAL A 616 7.52 -9.31 -23.10
C VAL A 616 8.14 -7.90 -22.98
N PRO A 617 9.07 -7.50 -23.87
CA PRO A 617 9.68 -6.17 -23.84
C PRO A 617 8.71 -5.13 -24.40
N THR A 618 7.66 -4.81 -23.64
CA THR A 618 6.70 -3.74 -23.94
C THR A 618 6.48 -2.90 -22.68
N PRO A 619 7.13 -1.73 -22.54
CA PRO A 619 8.06 -1.09 -23.49
C PRO A 619 9.40 -1.83 -23.66
N PRO A 620 10.28 -1.44 -24.60
CA PRO A 620 11.61 -2.03 -24.75
C PRO A 620 12.37 -2.10 -23.42
N HIS A 621 12.99 -3.24 -23.15
CA HIS A 621 13.79 -3.42 -21.94
C HIS A 621 15.23 -3.00 -22.20
N ASN A 622 15.77 -2.20 -21.28
CA ASN A 622 17.11 -1.63 -21.38
C ASN A 622 18.03 -2.25 -20.32
N PHE A 623 19.23 -2.61 -20.73
CA PHE A 623 20.22 -3.31 -19.92
C PHE A 623 21.51 -2.50 -19.82
N GLY A 624 22.37 -2.86 -18.87
CA GLY A 624 23.71 -2.30 -18.75
C GLY A 624 24.71 -3.35 -18.31
N TYR A 625 25.93 -3.29 -18.86
CA TYR A 625 27.08 -4.04 -18.36
C TYR A 625 28.40 -3.34 -18.67
N ALA A 626 29.44 -3.68 -17.92
CA ALA A 626 30.81 -3.29 -18.20
C ALA A 626 31.63 -4.50 -18.68
N THR A 627 32.44 -4.32 -19.71
CA THR A 627 33.46 -5.32 -20.07
C THR A 627 34.58 -5.29 -19.04
N SER A 628 34.92 -6.44 -18.44
CA SER A 628 35.90 -6.52 -17.35
C SER A 628 37.27 -7.08 -17.75
N SER A 629 37.44 -7.51 -19.00
CA SER A 629 38.66 -8.17 -19.46
C SER A 629 38.93 -7.91 -20.95
N PRO A 630 40.19 -7.87 -21.40
CA PRO A 630 40.55 -7.57 -22.81
C PRO A 630 40.36 -8.80 -23.71
N TYR A 631 39.15 -9.36 -23.71
CA TYR A 631 38.73 -10.56 -24.44
C TYR A 631 37.39 -10.29 -25.11
N TRP A 632 36.91 -11.20 -25.96
CA TRP A 632 35.57 -11.09 -26.52
C TRP A 632 34.49 -11.21 -25.43
N SER A 633 33.50 -10.32 -25.50
CA SER A 633 32.30 -10.34 -24.67
C SER A 633 31.07 -10.43 -25.57
N VAL A 634 30.01 -11.12 -25.14
CA VAL A 634 28.80 -11.33 -25.94
C VAL A 634 27.57 -11.11 -25.08
N VAL A 635 26.66 -10.26 -25.52
CA VAL A 635 25.28 -10.24 -25.02
C VAL A 635 24.41 -11.00 -26.00
N ALA A 636 23.61 -11.95 -25.50
CA ALA A 636 22.72 -12.75 -26.32
C ALA A 636 21.30 -12.76 -25.75
N LEU A 637 20.33 -12.81 -26.67
CA LEU A 637 18.89 -12.81 -26.46
C LEU A 637 18.31 -14.11 -27.02
N LYS A 638 17.51 -14.80 -26.22
CA LYS A 638 16.76 -16.00 -26.62
C LYS A 638 15.27 -15.79 -26.38
N PRO A 639 14.47 -15.54 -27.44
CA PRO A 639 13.02 -15.48 -27.32
C PRO A 639 12.44 -16.84 -26.87
N ASN A 640 11.45 -16.84 -25.98
CA ASN A 640 10.67 -18.07 -25.72
C ASN A 640 9.62 -18.28 -26.83
N SER A 641 9.12 -17.18 -27.40
CA SER A 641 8.22 -17.12 -28.55
C SER A 641 8.30 -15.73 -29.18
N GLY A 642 7.74 -15.56 -30.38
CA GLY A 642 7.82 -14.29 -31.11
C GLY A 642 9.19 -14.05 -31.71
N ASP A 643 9.37 -12.83 -32.21
CA ASP A 643 10.55 -12.30 -32.88
C ASP A 643 11.00 -11.05 -32.12
N LEU A 644 12.14 -11.15 -31.43
CA LEU A 644 12.67 -10.10 -30.58
C LEU A 644 14.08 -9.74 -31.04
N ASP A 645 14.34 -8.45 -31.15
CA ASP A 645 15.60 -7.95 -31.68
C ASP A 645 16.50 -7.42 -30.54
N LEU A 646 17.81 -7.47 -30.78
CA LEU A 646 18.83 -6.99 -29.86
C LEU A 646 19.63 -5.84 -30.48
N GLN A 647 19.73 -4.72 -29.78
CA GLN A 647 20.59 -3.59 -30.14
C GLN A 647 21.60 -3.32 -29.03
N LEU A 648 22.76 -2.77 -29.39
CA LEU A 648 23.82 -2.38 -28.48
C LEU A 648 24.17 -0.90 -28.68
N TYR A 649 24.32 -0.18 -27.56
CA TYR A 649 24.65 1.24 -27.53
C TYR A 649 25.88 1.52 -26.67
N ASP A 650 26.55 2.64 -26.97
CA ASP A 650 27.80 3.08 -26.31
C ASP A 650 27.56 4.02 -25.12
N ASP A 651 26.33 4.49 -24.96
CA ASP A 651 25.97 5.47 -23.94
C ASP A 651 24.74 5.03 -23.16
N ARG A 652 24.68 5.46 -21.90
CA ARG A 652 23.55 5.12 -21.02
C ARG A 652 22.22 5.59 -21.57
N GLY A 653 22.18 6.75 -22.24
CA GLY A 653 21.00 7.29 -22.89
C GLY A 653 20.51 6.47 -24.09
N GLN A 654 21.32 5.52 -24.57
CA GLN A 654 21.07 4.71 -25.76
C GLN A 654 20.80 5.57 -27.00
N GLY A 655 21.58 6.65 -27.17
CA GLY A 655 21.58 7.53 -28.34
C GLY A 655 22.68 7.22 -29.36
N VAL A 656 23.75 6.53 -28.95
CA VAL A 656 24.93 6.19 -29.75
C VAL A 656 24.87 4.70 -30.09
N TYR A 657 24.19 4.39 -31.19
CA TYR A 657 24.06 3.01 -31.67
C TYR A 657 25.40 2.43 -32.13
N LEU A 658 25.68 1.20 -31.73
CA LEU A 658 26.90 0.47 -32.11
C LEU A 658 26.61 -0.64 -33.12
N SER A 659 25.70 -1.56 -32.77
CA SER A 659 25.34 -2.71 -33.62
C SER A 659 24.06 -3.38 -33.14
N GLY A 660 23.54 -4.34 -33.90
CA GLY A 660 22.29 -5.03 -33.59
C GLY A 660 22.11 -6.30 -34.40
N SER A 661 21.32 -7.21 -33.85
CA SER A 661 20.98 -8.51 -34.43
C SER A 661 19.45 -8.64 -34.44
N ALA A 662 18.91 -9.08 -35.58
CA ALA A 662 17.47 -9.13 -35.86
C ALA A 662 17.10 -10.42 -36.62
N GLN A 663 17.37 -11.58 -36.02
CA GLN A 663 17.03 -12.87 -36.62
C GLN A 663 15.57 -13.24 -36.34
N GLY A 664 14.82 -13.51 -37.40
CA GLY A 664 13.39 -13.78 -37.27
C GLY A 664 13.02 -14.99 -36.40
N GLY A 665 11.90 -14.87 -35.70
CA GLY A 665 11.31 -15.94 -34.89
C GLY A 665 12.08 -16.18 -33.60
N THR A 666 12.19 -17.44 -33.16
CA THR A 666 12.85 -17.77 -31.88
C THR A 666 14.35 -17.99 -32.00
N ALA A 667 14.98 -17.42 -33.02
CA ALA A 667 16.43 -17.49 -33.20
C ALA A 667 17.13 -16.73 -32.06
N ILE A 668 18.35 -17.16 -31.71
CA ILE A 668 19.13 -16.44 -30.70
C ILE A 668 19.82 -15.25 -31.38
N ASP A 669 19.52 -14.04 -30.95
CA ASP A 669 20.24 -12.84 -31.36
C ASP A 669 21.43 -12.58 -30.44
N PHE A 670 22.54 -12.11 -31.00
CA PHE A 670 23.67 -11.69 -30.17
C PHE A 670 24.47 -10.56 -30.82
N VAL A 671 25.08 -9.76 -29.95
CA VAL A 671 26.08 -8.75 -30.32
C VAL A 671 27.32 -8.98 -29.47
N ALA A 672 28.48 -9.02 -30.12
CA ALA A 672 29.78 -9.27 -29.51
C ALA A 672 30.66 -8.02 -29.55
N VAL A 673 31.45 -7.82 -28.51
CA VAL A 673 32.43 -6.73 -28.37
C VAL A 673 33.82 -7.34 -28.25
N ASP A 674 34.75 -6.91 -29.11
CA ASP A 674 36.15 -7.31 -29.05
C ASP A 674 36.97 -6.36 -28.18
N SER A 675 37.08 -6.67 -26.89
CA SER A 675 37.91 -5.90 -25.97
C SER A 675 39.42 -6.18 -26.10
N ASN A 676 39.86 -7.04 -27.04
CA ASN A 676 41.28 -7.07 -27.45
C ASN A 676 41.68 -5.82 -28.22
N ARG A 677 40.70 -5.07 -28.76
CA ARG A 677 40.89 -3.91 -29.64
C ARG A 677 40.21 -2.67 -29.10
N ARG A 678 38.97 -2.82 -28.63
CA ARG A 678 38.19 -1.76 -28.01
C ARG A 678 38.56 -1.66 -26.53
N ALA A 679 38.72 -0.44 -26.02
CA ALA A 679 38.97 -0.23 -24.60
C ALA A 679 37.82 -0.82 -23.75
N LEU A 680 38.15 -1.20 -22.52
CA LEU A 680 37.14 -1.61 -21.54
C LEU A 680 36.20 -0.43 -21.27
N GLY A 681 34.90 -0.70 -21.20
CA GLY A 681 33.89 0.32 -20.95
C GLY A 681 32.51 -0.29 -20.73
N ASP A 682 31.54 0.60 -20.61
CA ASP A 682 30.13 0.27 -20.41
C ASP A 682 29.41 0.13 -21.75
N TYR A 683 28.46 -0.78 -21.79
CA TYR A 683 27.62 -1.05 -22.96
C TYR A 683 26.17 -1.23 -22.52
N TYR A 684 25.25 -0.79 -23.38
CA TYR A 684 23.85 -0.66 -23.03
C TYR A 684 22.95 -1.41 -24.01
N PRO A 685 22.73 -2.73 -23.82
CA PRO A 685 21.84 -3.49 -24.67
C PRO A 685 20.38 -3.02 -24.56
N ARG A 686 19.65 -3.10 -25.67
CA ARG A 686 18.20 -2.92 -25.72
C ARG A 686 17.56 -4.12 -26.39
N VAL A 687 16.54 -4.66 -25.75
CA VAL A 687 15.68 -5.71 -26.31
C VAL A 687 14.32 -5.10 -26.62
N PHE A 688 13.82 -5.31 -27.83
CA PHE A 688 12.49 -4.84 -28.23
C PHE A 688 11.75 -5.90 -29.04
N ASN A 689 10.43 -5.83 -29.02
CA ASN A 689 9.56 -6.76 -29.74
C ASN A 689 9.40 -6.31 -31.19
N TRP A 690 9.81 -7.14 -32.15
CA TRP A 690 9.59 -6.90 -33.58
C TRP A 690 8.24 -7.45 -34.03
N SER A 691 7.95 -8.72 -33.73
CA SER A 691 6.65 -9.33 -34.04
C SER A 691 6.30 -10.49 -33.12
N GLY A 692 4.99 -10.71 -32.90
CA GLY A 692 4.51 -11.69 -31.94
C GLY A 692 4.63 -11.20 -30.50
N GLY A 693 4.95 -12.09 -29.57
CA GLY A 693 5.13 -11.76 -28.16
C GLY A 693 5.68 -12.96 -27.37
N GLY A 694 5.91 -12.74 -26.08
CA GLY A 694 6.45 -13.74 -25.16
C GLY A 694 7.61 -13.21 -24.35
N GLY A 695 7.85 -13.85 -23.21
CA GLY A 695 9.07 -13.60 -22.44
C GLY A 695 10.30 -14.11 -23.16
N TYR A 696 11.47 -13.80 -22.61
CA TYR A 696 12.75 -14.17 -23.19
C TYR A 696 13.81 -14.40 -22.11
N ARG A 697 14.95 -14.94 -22.53
CA ARG A 697 16.18 -14.98 -21.74
C ARG A 697 17.22 -14.07 -22.35
N VAL A 698 17.98 -13.36 -21.52
CA VAL A 698 19.13 -12.55 -21.94
C VAL A 698 20.32 -12.88 -21.06
N GLU A 699 21.51 -12.97 -21.64
CA GLU A 699 22.73 -13.29 -20.91
C GLU A 699 23.92 -12.53 -21.47
N LEU A 700 24.79 -12.08 -20.57
CA LEU A 700 26.13 -11.62 -20.89
C LEU A 700 27.13 -12.74 -20.65
N ALA A 701 27.92 -13.10 -21.64
CA ALA A 701 29.08 -13.97 -21.52
C ALA A 701 30.37 -13.16 -21.75
N GLN A 702 31.26 -13.15 -20.75
CA GLN A 702 32.58 -12.52 -20.88
C GLN A 702 33.61 -13.18 -19.97
N GLY A 703 34.88 -12.79 -20.09
CA GLY A 703 35.97 -13.23 -19.23
C GLY A 703 37.20 -13.68 -20.01
N SER A 704 38.18 -14.25 -19.32
CA SER A 704 39.50 -14.58 -19.87
C SER A 704 39.65 -15.99 -20.44
N ALA A 705 38.54 -16.67 -20.75
CA ALA A 705 38.56 -18.05 -21.18
C ALA A 705 39.04 -18.19 -22.64
N VAL A 706 40.14 -18.91 -22.85
CA VAL A 706 40.77 -19.12 -24.16
C VAL A 706 40.52 -20.55 -24.66
N LEU A 707 40.18 -20.69 -25.94
CA LEU A 707 40.14 -21.96 -26.65
C LEU A 707 41.50 -22.25 -27.29
N ASN A 708 42.29 -23.08 -26.63
CA ASN A 708 43.56 -23.62 -27.15
C ASN A 708 43.32 -24.77 -28.15
N ALA A 709 44.38 -25.21 -28.82
CA ALA A 709 44.31 -26.41 -29.66
C ALA A 709 43.99 -27.63 -28.79
N GLY A 710 43.13 -28.52 -29.28
CA GLY A 710 42.56 -29.62 -28.53
C GLY A 710 41.11 -29.36 -28.14
N SER A 711 40.63 -30.06 -27.11
CA SER A 711 39.24 -30.04 -26.67
C SER A 711 39.10 -29.44 -25.28
N SER A 712 38.01 -28.72 -25.06
CA SER A 712 37.59 -28.18 -23.77
C SER A 712 36.12 -28.50 -23.51
N THR A 713 35.73 -28.61 -22.24
CA THR A 713 34.33 -28.79 -21.88
C THR A 713 33.72 -27.44 -21.52
N ILE A 714 32.54 -27.16 -22.05
CA ILE A 714 31.69 -26.05 -21.62
C ILE A 714 30.40 -26.62 -21.05
N THR A 715 29.89 -26.06 -19.96
CA THR A 715 28.63 -26.49 -19.34
C THR A 715 27.62 -25.37 -19.50
N MET A 716 26.46 -25.68 -20.05
CA MET A 716 25.34 -24.75 -20.16
C MET A 716 24.09 -25.40 -19.56
N GLY A 717 23.56 -24.78 -18.51
CA GLY A 717 22.27 -25.13 -17.92
C GLY A 717 21.11 -24.71 -18.82
N THR A 718 19.89 -25.09 -18.44
CA THR A 718 18.67 -24.84 -19.23
C THR A 718 18.42 -23.36 -19.52
N ASN A 719 18.88 -22.49 -18.61
CA ASN A 719 18.69 -21.03 -18.71
C ASN A 719 19.86 -20.31 -19.38
N ASN A 720 21.02 -20.94 -19.51
CA ASN A 720 22.14 -20.33 -20.23
C ASN A 720 21.79 -20.22 -21.72
N VAL A 721 22.12 -19.08 -22.29
CA VAL A 721 21.89 -18.67 -23.68
C VAL A 721 23.20 -18.73 -24.47
N VAL A 722 24.33 -18.30 -23.90
CA VAL A 722 25.57 -18.10 -24.65
C VAL A 722 26.84 -18.35 -23.84
N THR A 723 27.89 -18.78 -24.54
CA THR A 723 29.27 -18.71 -24.03
C THR A 723 30.24 -18.23 -25.11
N VAL A 724 31.35 -17.62 -24.69
CA VAL A 724 32.38 -17.09 -25.59
C VAL A 724 33.77 -17.55 -25.17
N ARG A 725 34.62 -17.83 -26.16
CA ARG A 725 36.06 -18.11 -25.97
C ARG A 725 36.87 -17.30 -26.96
N ASP A 726 38.02 -16.82 -26.52
CA ASP A 726 39.01 -16.26 -27.43
C ASP A 726 39.87 -17.37 -28.02
N ALA A 727 40.15 -17.30 -29.32
CA ALA A 727 41.07 -18.23 -29.98
C ALA A 727 42.08 -17.45 -30.82
N TYR A 728 43.37 -17.58 -30.50
CA TYR A 728 44.42 -17.00 -31.33
C TYR A 728 44.63 -17.88 -32.56
N LEU A 729 44.33 -17.33 -33.74
CA LEU A 729 44.42 -18.04 -35.01
C LEU A 729 45.45 -17.36 -35.92
N THR A 730 46.10 -18.12 -36.79
CA THR A 730 47.15 -17.63 -37.70
C THR A 730 46.60 -17.46 -39.11
N ALA A 731 46.90 -16.32 -39.74
CA ALA A 731 46.50 -16.02 -41.12
C ALA A 731 46.93 -17.13 -42.08
N GLY A 732 46.03 -17.55 -42.97
CA GLY A 732 46.32 -18.53 -44.01
C GLY A 732 46.42 -19.99 -43.54
N VAL A 733 46.32 -20.27 -42.23
CA VAL A 733 46.33 -21.65 -41.69
C VAL A 733 44.88 -22.11 -41.51
N PRO A 734 44.37 -23.10 -42.26
CA PRO A 734 43.02 -23.63 -42.05
C PRO A 734 42.85 -24.14 -40.61
N VAL A 735 41.73 -23.81 -39.99
CA VAL A 735 41.37 -24.26 -38.64
C VAL A 735 39.97 -24.86 -38.68
N THR A 736 39.79 -25.97 -37.97
CA THR A 736 38.48 -26.56 -37.72
C THR A 736 38.08 -26.33 -36.27
N ILE A 737 36.88 -25.78 -36.07
CA ILE A 737 36.28 -25.62 -34.76
C ILE A 737 34.97 -26.41 -34.74
N SER A 738 34.76 -27.20 -33.70
CA SER A 738 33.51 -27.97 -33.54
C SER A 738 32.99 -27.89 -32.12
N VAL A 739 31.67 -27.95 -31.98
CA VAL A 739 30.97 -28.11 -30.71
C VAL A 739 30.09 -29.34 -30.78
N ALA A 740 30.41 -30.34 -29.98
CA ALA A 740 29.66 -31.59 -29.89
C ALA A 740 28.81 -31.60 -28.63
N ALA A 741 27.51 -31.81 -28.79
CA ALA A 741 26.60 -32.12 -27.70
C ALA A 741 27.02 -33.43 -27.01
N THR A 742 26.84 -33.51 -25.69
CA THR A 742 27.10 -34.75 -24.94
C THR A 742 25.83 -35.60 -24.76
N ASN A 743 24.67 -35.07 -25.12
CA ASN A 743 23.40 -35.79 -25.14
C ASN A 743 22.48 -35.32 -26.28
N VAL A 744 21.46 -36.12 -26.59
CA VAL A 744 20.55 -35.91 -27.73
C VAL A 744 19.58 -34.73 -27.58
N GLY A 745 19.41 -34.19 -26.37
CA GLY A 745 18.49 -33.07 -26.10
C GLY A 745 19.14 -31.69 -26.26
N GLN A 746 20.45 -31.64 -26.43
CA GLN A 746 21.23 -30.41 -26.56
C GLN A 746 21.33 -29.98 -28.03
N ASP A 747 21.02 -28.72 -28.32
CA ASP A 747 21.14 -28.10 -29.65
C ASP A 747 21.98 -26.83 -29.50
N ALA A 748 23.16 -26.83 -30.10
CA ALA A 748 24.10 -25.71 -30.06
C ALA A 748 24.19 -25.04 -31.44
N GLU A 749 24.57 -23.77 -31.44
CA GLU A 749 25.00 -23.09 -32.65
C GLU A 749 26.41 -22.55 -32.45
N LEU A 750 27.24 -22.59 -33.49
CA LEU A 750 28.65 -22.20 -33.46
C LEU A 750 28.93 -21.05 -34.42
N PHE A 751 29.58 -20.00 -33.92
CA PHE A 751 29.99 -18.83 -34.69
C PHE A 751 31.44 -18.49 -34.42
N VAL A 752 32.14 -18.03 -35.45
CA VAL A 752 33.49 -17.47 -35.34
C VAL A 752 33.48 -16.03 -35.82
N LEU A 753 34.01 -15.14 -34.99
CA LEU A 753 34.03 -13.68 -35.19
C LEU A 753 35.47 -13.20 -35.37
N ASP A 754 35.65 -12.21 -36.24
CA ASP A 754 36.93 -11.55 -36.50
C ASP A 754 36.79 -10.03 -36.44
N SER A 755 37.85 -9.35 -36.01
CA SER A 755 37.94 -7.89 -35.98
C SER A 755 39.18 -7.39 -36.74
N ASP A 756 38.97 -6.35 -37.54
CA ASP A 756 40.01 -5.67 -38.30
C ASP A 756 40.69 -4.59 -37.45
N PRO A 757 42.02 -4.67 -37.19
CA PRO A 757 42.70 -3.62 -36.44
C PRO A 757 42.71 -2.28 -37.18
N ALA A 758 42.54 -2.27 -38.51
CA ALA A 758 42.47 -1.08 -39.33
C ALA A 758 41.04 -0.53 -39.51
N ASN A 759 40.01 -1.24 -39.05
CA ASN A 759 38.62 -0.80 -39.18
C ASN A 759 37.84 -0.99 -37.88
N ALA A 760 37.75 0.10 -37.10
CA ALA A 760 37.07 0.12 -35.81
C ALA A 760 35.58 -0.29 -35.87
N ALA A 761 34.91 -0.17 -37.03
CA ALA A 761 33.53 -0.62 -37.20
C ALA A 761 33.37 -2.15 -37.09
N THR A 762 34.48 -2.90 -37.08
CA THR A 762 34.47 -4.36 -36.94
C THR A 762 34.78 -4.86 -35.53
N TRP A 763 35.08 -3.96 -34.59
CA TRP A 763 35.35 -4.32 -33.20
C TRP A 763 34.09 -4.68 -32.42
N ILE A 764 32.92 -4.45 -33.04
CA ILE A 764 31.62 -4.89 -32.55
C ILE A 764 30.97 -5.69 -33.68
N ARG A 765 30.51 -6.90 -33.37
CA ARG A 765 30.00 -7.85 -34.36
C ARG A 765 28.61 -8.34 -33.99
N PRO A 766 27.59 -8.14 -34.85
CA PRO A 766 26.32 -8.82 -34.68
C PRO A 766 26.46 -10.29 -35.13
N ARG A 767 25.45 -11.11 -34.83
CA ARG A 767 25.38 -12.51 -35.28
C ARG A 767 25.67 -12.70 -36.78
N SER A 768 25.10 -11.85 -37.63
CA SER A 768 25.31 -11.89 -39.10
C SER A 768 26.72 -11.48 -39.54
N GLY A 769 27.52 -10.89 -38.64
CA GLY A 769 28.91 -10.51 -38.87
C GLY A 769 29.93 -11.62 -38.63
N ALA A 770 29.49 -12.85 -38.33
CA ALA A 770 30.36 -14.00 -38.18
C ALA A 770 31.08 -14.34 -39.49
N VAL A 771 32.38 -14.63 -39.41
CA VAL A 771 33.20 -15.04 -40.56
C VAL A 771 33.04 -16.53 -40.90
N ALA A 772 32.55 -17.32 -39.95
CA ALA A 772 32.15 -18.71 -40.15
C ALA A 772 31.02 -19.08 -39.18
N VAL A 773 30.10 -19.96 -39.61
CA VAL A 773 28.94 -20.38 -38.83
C VAL A 773 28.56 -21.84 -39.10
N ALA A 774 28.09 -22.54 -38.07
CA ALA A 774 27.45 -23.85 -38.16
C ALA A 774 26.25 -23.89 -37.19
N THR A 775 25.03 -23.98 -37.74
CA THR A 775 23.74 -23.87 -37.02
C THR A 775 22.69 -24.90 -37.48
N ALA A 776 23.09 -25.85 -38.35
CA ALA A 776 22.16 -26.68 -39.12
C ALA A 776 22.14 -28.15 -38.69
N GLY A 777 22.99 -28.56 -37.76
CA GLY A 777 23.08 -29.92 -37.25
C GLY A 777 21.87 -30.33 -36.42
N GLY A 778 21.30 -29.40 -35.64
CA GLY A 778 20.16 -29.65 -34.76
C GLY A 778 20.52 -30.45 -33.50
N ALA A 779 19.49 -30.88 -32.76
CA ALA A 779 19.68 -31.51 -31.45
C ALA A 779 20.52 -32.80 -31.50
N GLY A 780 21.53 -32.87 -30.64
CA GLY A 780 22.48 -33.98 -30.50
C GLY A 780 23.58 -34.02 -31.57
N ALA A 781 23.50 -33.18 -32.60
CA ALA A 781 24.50 -33.14 -33.66
C ALA A 781 25.72 -32.31 -33.26
N THR A 782 26.85 -32.58 -33.92
CA THR A 782 28.05 -31.76 -33.82
C THR A 782 27.97 -30.63 -34.84
N GLU A 783 28.04 -29.37 -34.40
CA GLU A 783 28.25 -28.24 -35.29
C GLU A 783 29.75 -28.09 -35.58
N THR A 784 30.14 -27.99 -36.85
CA THR A 784 31.54 -27.90 -37.27
C THR A 784 31.73 -26.82 -38.31
N VAL A 785 32.71 -25.94 -38.11
CA VAL A 785 33.18 -24.98 -39.10
C VAL A 785 34.64 -25.24 -39.44
N THR A 786 34.97 -25.22 -40.72
CA THR A 786 36.35 -25.17 -41.20
C THR A 786 36.52 -23.90 -42.01
N PHE A 787 37.45 -23.05 -41.61
CA PHE A 787 37.73 -21.79 -42.32
C PHE A 787 39.21 -21.44 -42.26
N THR A 788 39.64 -20.55 -43.16
CA THR A 788 41.00 -20.03 -43.19
C THR A 788 40.99 -18.60 -42.66
N PRO A 789 41.60 -18.31 -41.50
CA PRO A 789 41.71 -16.97 -40.95
C PRO A 789 42.37 -16.03 -41.96
N ALA A 790 41.77 -14.88 -42.22
CA ALA A 790 42.36 -13.87 -43.09
C ALA A 790 43.52 -13.12 -42.40
N ARG A 791 43.58 -13.17 -41.08
CA ARG A 791 44.53 -12.43 -40.23
C ARG A 791 44.98 -13.24 -39.04
N THR A 792 46.20 -12.95 -38.57
CA THR A 792 46.72 -13.49 -37.33
C THR A 792 46.24 -12.61 -36.17
N ALA A 793 45.28 -13.10 -35.39
CA ALA A 793 44.60 -12.32 -34.35
C ALA A 793 43.86 -13.22 -33.33
N TRP A 794 43.28 -12.59 -32.30
CA TRP A 794 42.31 -13.20 -31.41
C TRP A 794 40.91 -13.15 -32.04
N TYR A 795 40.34 -14.33 -32.31
CA TYR A 795 39.00 -14.51 -32.84
C TYR A 795 38.04 -14.84 -31.69
N GLY A 796 36.80 -14.37 -31.79
CA GLY A 796 35.74 -14.73 -30.86
C GLY A 796 35.06 -16.01 -31.32
N VAL A 797 35.07 -17.05 -30.48
CA VAL A 797 34.33 -18.30 -30.71
C VAL A 797 33.10 -18.27 -29.82
N VAL A 798 31.92 -18.10 -30.44
CA VAL A 798 30.64 -17.99 -29.74
C VAL A 798 29.86 -19.29 -29.92
N VAL A 799 29.40 -19.85 -28.79
CA VAL A 799 28.48 -20.99 -28.78
C VAL A 799 27.18 -20.54 -28.12
N THR A 800 26.06 -20.72 -28.80
CA THR A 800 24.74 -20.45 -28.21
C THR A 800 24.02 -21.76 -27.89
N ASN A 801 23.16 -21.74 -26.87
CA ASN A 801 22.38 -22.89 -26.41
C ASN A 801 20.94 -22.80 -26.92
N LYS A 802 20.68 -23.33 -28.12
CA LYS A 802 19.36 -23.31 -28.76
C LYS A 802 18.36 -24.19 -28.00
N ALA A 803 18.78 -25.37 -27.52
CA ALA A 803 17.95 -26.21 -26.67
C ALA A 803 18.77 -27.11 -25.74
N GLY A 804 18.12 -27.61 -24.68
CA GLY A 804 18.71 -28.57 -23.75
C GLY A 804 19.63 -27.97 -22.69
N SER A 805 20.23 -28.87 -21.92
CA SER A 805 21.21 -28.56 -20.87
C SER A 805 22.23 -29.69 -20.73
N GLY A 806 23.41 -29.33 -20.20
CA GLY A 806 24.50 -30.26 -19.97
C GLY A 806 25.84 -29.74 -20.50
N ASN A 807 26.74 -30.69 -20.78
CA ASN A 807 28.08 -30.38 -21.26
C ASN A 807 28.12 -30.36 -22.79
N TYR A 808 28.95 -29.51 -23.36
CA TYR A 808 29.38 -29.58 -24.75
C TYR A 808 30.89 -29.73 -24.80
N THR A 809 31.39 -30.46 -25.81
CA THR A 809 32.82 -30.55 -26.09
C THR A 809 33.16 -29.57 -27.20
N LEU A 810 33.92 -28.53 -26.88
CA LEU A 810 34.39 -27.51 -27.82
C LEU A 810 35.83 -27.82 -28.23
N THR A 811 36.06 -28.08 -29.52
CA THR A 811 37.35 -28.52 -30.06
C THR A 811 37.87 -27.54 -31.10
N ARG A 812 39.19 -27.29 -31.06
CA ARG A 812 39.95 -26.58 -32.10
C ARG A 812 41.07 -27.47 -32.62
N SER A 813 41.08 -27.77 -33.91
CA SER A 813 42.09 -28.61 -34.58
C SER A 813 42.67 -27.97 -35.82
#